data_AF-A0A0N0D0H3-F1
#
_entry.id   AF-A0A0N0D0H3-F1
#
_cell.length_a   1.000
_cell.length_b   1.000
_cell.length_c   1.000
_cell.angle_alpha   90.00
_cell.angle_beta   90.00
_cell.angle_gamma   90.00
#
_symmetry.space_group_name_H-M   'P 1'
#
loop_
_entity.id
_entity.type
_entity.pdbx_description
1 polymer ?
#
loop_
_entity_poly.entity_id
_entity_poly.type
_entity_poly.pdbx_seq_one_letter_code
_entity_poly.pdbx_strand_id
1 'polypeptide(L)'
;MTPKSKDLGLQPKWGTYYKSIPKDGKSLMKLKNILVLISILNTCLFSPDVQSKILSVPDTNKTIQSALKDAQKGDSIYVREGIYKENILWPATSEIKLIGAMDKTIINAQKKGSVIYFSGNLKGLIDAKTIIQGFILINGKPDNNQSNFYGGGLYCHSVSPHLKDLTILDNYAHKGAGIYCFQSDLQLTNVTISDNQAMSGGGMACEYANPVLYNVTLSKNKANSGTAIYSVMSKIKLHNVSIVKNMPSNANIRNCGAVYLNSSHFILEYSLVWNVATPYEIFFSEYDQQNALTIVDSDIRDSDVLIEKNNNAQIIRNVHQDASLHYLYLAPESDSGIDPSDNITNINHIKLLAKGVHGNGMDIYVEGNHTPLTHTCISDDIFSTDIFLSEGSHHIYAHPVDASYTIINLPDPITITVDQTAPVIKALSVTQNPGKERIWSFVTEDNDQKLIYKYCIDRKANPEPSQSYSTSQSASIEEPELKDGMWYIHVKATDRAGNESAFFTFNTIVDDTPPVIQIKNISENHLVQKWIWFPDKKETDISYRHLLDQLPHSKPTGDFNAITQTTLSNVNGKWFLHVQAKDRFGNASEIMTTSVFMDCIPPKINGLSNDLIPKKEKTWVWHSSEPETTFRFQINQQPKTVLKGKFKTVNQAKITGLNGKYYLHVQAKDAAGNYGEVISVSALLDNTTAELKGLSNDPVPRKTKIWTWKSSEPETTYRYLINNKPKAQLTGPFTNQNSTTITNKDGKYFLHVQTKDAAKNLGKITTVYCILDNTKPVVTNLFDTPKPIKSKTWKWSAIDTDSVLRFRYSIDQNKTATLSNKFTKTTTAHIKDKDGRWYLHVQAQDRAGNMSDIKTVFVMLDNTPPVLTLKTPDKSKRRVWRWSAKDTDKKIVYSYRCDRNETFSPKYYYTSQQSFEPIDCIFNAPKEAKQLNDLNGRWFFHVSARDRTYNTTKITKAITFDFTHKGLYANLYILFEPNSTVIKHHSIGKLNKLSEIMKKYQDAVAIIEAHTDNVGNETYNLKLSERRAESIKQYLHKKLFISESRLECKGYGETKPIFDNNTKKGRIFNRRAEVLLKSNRAHKTNE
;
A
#
# COMPACT_ATOMS: atom_id res chain seq x y z
N MET A 1 2.51 9.88 -16.03
CA MET A 1 3.68 10.69 -16.43
C MET A 1 4.63 10.78 -15.24
N THR A 2 5.85 10.30 -15.42
CA THR A 2 7.03 10.54 -14.57
C THR A 2 7.73 11.85 -15.00
N PRO A 3 8.92 12.28 -14.50
CA PRO A 3 9.69 11.90 -13.29
C PRO A 3 10.18 13.11 -12.43
N LYS A 4 10.86 12.82 -11.30
CA LYS A 4 12.00 13.55 -10.63
C LYS A 4 11.99 13.19 -9.11
N SER A 5 13.06 13.09 -8.33
CA SER A 5 14.51 12.82 -8.45
C SER A 5 15.16 13.24 -7.12
N LYS A 6 16.16 12.48 -6.62
CA LYS A 6 17.24 12.83 -5.65
C LYS A 6 17.09 12.68 -4.11
N ASP A 7 18.07 11.92 -3.61
CA ASP A 7 19.04 12.19 -2.51
C ASP A 7 18.69 12.10 -1.01
N LEU A 8 19.48 11.24 -0.33
CA LEU A 8 20.12 11.36 1.01
C LEU A 8 19.30 11.33 2.32
N GLY A 9 19.85 10.63 3.33
CA GLY A 9 19.71 11.00 4.76
C GLY A 9 19.27 9.88 5.72
N LEU A 10 20.20 9.43 6.60
CA LEU A 10 19.93 8.52 7.72
C LEU A 10 19.61 9.27 9.04
N GLN A 11 19.08 8.53 10.03
CA GLN A 11 18.92 8.80 11.48
C GLN A 11 17.53 9.24 11.98
N PRO A 12 17.04 8.59 13.05
CA PRO A 12 16.67 9.37 14.24
C PRO A 12 17.08 8.76 15.61
N LYS A 13 17.83 9.57 16.36
CA LYS A 13 17.80 9.87 17.82
C LYS A 13 17.21 8.88 18.85
N TRP A 14 18.00 8.70 19.92
CA TRP A 14 17.56 8.26 21.26
C TRP A 14 17.06 9.42 22.14
N GLY A 15 16.32 9.11 23.21
CA GLY A 15 15.97 10.02 24.31
C GLY A 15 15.76 9.26 25.63
N THR A 16 16.40 9.71 26.71
CA THR A 16 16.62 9.00 27.99
C THR A 16 15.69 9.44 29.12
N TYR A 17 15.53 8.61 30.16
CA TYR A 17 15.34 9.06 31.55
C TYR A 17 15.96 8.08 32.57
N TYR A 18 16.51 8.62 33.66
CA TYR A 18 17.21 7.92 34.75
C TYR A 18 16.67 8.42 36.10
N LYS A 19 16.54 7.52 37.11
CA LYS A 19 16.96 7.73 38.52
C LYS A 19 16.40 6.64 39.47
N SER A 20 17.28 5.90 40.14
CA SER A 20 17.50 5.99 41.61
C SER A 20 18.31 4.79 42.16
N ILE A 21 19.29 5.06 43.04
CA ILE A 21 20.04 4.07 43.87
C ILE A 21 20.20 4.72 45.26
N PRO A 22 19.92 4.00 46.37
CA PRO A 22 20.96 3.65 47.38
C PRO A 22 20.69 2.29 48.08
N LYS A 23 21.58 1.60 48.84
CA LYS A 23 23.05 1.66 49.08
C LYS A 23 23.49 0.42 49.90
N ASP A 24 24.82 0.26 50.05
CA ASP A 24 25.58 -0.50 51.08
C ASP A 24 25.56 -2.06 51.05
N GLY A 25 26.69 -2.77 51.24
CA GLY A 25 28.10 -2.34 51.23
C GLY A 25 29.12 -3.36 51.79
N LYS A 26 30.39 -3.29 51.29
CA LYS A 26 31.64 -3.98 51.76
C LYS A 26 31.76 -5.48 51.41
N SER A 27 32.92 -6.08 51.08
CA SER A 27 34.33 -5.66 50.86
C SER A 27 35.00 -6.75 49.98
N LEU A 28 36.01 -6.55 49.12
CA LEU A 28 37.42 -6.23 49.45
C LEU A 28 38.25 -5.83 48.19
N MET A 29 39.32 -5.07 48.47
CA MET A 29 40.58 -4.86 47.71
C MET A 29 41.20 -6.15 47.11
N LYS A 30 42.14 -6.18 46.14
CA LYS A 30 43.11 -5.20 45.57
C LYS A 30 43.70 -5.81 44.28
N LEU A 31 43.95 -5.03 43.22
CA LEU A 31 45.10 -5.22 42.29
C LEU A 31 45.20 -4.05 41.28
N LYS A 32 45.94 -3.00 41.65
CA LYS A 32 46.42 -1.99 40.70
C LYS A 32 47.75 -2.50 40.14
N ASN A 33 47.85 -2.76 38.83
CA ASN A 33 49.09 -2.69 38.03
C ASN A 33 48.85 -2.99 36.52
N ILE A 34 47.80 -2.42 35.91
CA ILE A 34 47.60 -2.44 34.45
C ILE A 34 47.26 -1.02 33.98
N LEU A 35 48.28 -0.15 33.88
CA LEU A 35 48.14 1.21 33.32
C LEU A 35 49.46 1.84 32.84
N VAL A 36 50.54 1.07 32.69
CA VAL A 36 51.89 1.59 32.33
C VAL A 36 52.42 1.00 31.00
N LEU A 37 51.68 0.10 30.34
CA LEU A 37 52.15 -0.63 29.15
C LEU A 37 51.41 -0.30 27.83
N ILE A 38 50.57 0.73 27.80
CA ILE A 38 49.78 1.12 26.60
C ILE A 38 50.23 2.48 26.00
N SER A 39 51.20 3.19 26.61
CA SER A 39 51.65 4.51 26.14
C SER A 39 52.96 4.51 25.34
N ILE A 40 53.55 3.35 25.03
CA ILE A 40 54.78 3.24 24.20
C ILE A 40 54.59 2.16 23.14
N LEU A 41 53.89 2.51 22.05
CA LEU A 41 54.20 2.07 20.67
C LEU A 41 53.22 2.77 19.72
N ASN A 42 53.53 4.01 19.31
CA ASN A 42 52.75 4.66 18.24
C ASN A 42 53.56 5.68 17.41
N THR A 43 54.80 5.34 17.08
CA THR A 43 55.60 5.96 16.00
C THR A 43 56.66 4.96 15.50
N CYS A 44 56.38 4.26 14.40
CA CYS A 44 57.36 3.87 13.38
C CYS A 44 56.62 3.30 12.17
N LEU A 45 56.97 3.79 10.97
CA LEU A 45 56.40 3.36 9.69
C LEU A 45 57.38 2.42 8.96
N PHE A 46 56.84 1.55 8.09
CA PHE A 46 57.53 0.79 7.04
C PHE A 46 58.35 -0.48 7.40
N SER A 47 57.64 -1.54 7.83
CA SER A 47 57.74 -2.89 7.24
C SER A 47 56.48 -3.71 7.59
N PRO A 48 56.02 -4.66 6.77
CA PRO A 48 54.92 -5.55 7.13
C PRO A 48 55.44 -6.78 7.90
N ASP A 49 56.04 -6.56 9.07
CA ASP A 49 56.44 -7.64 9.97
C ASP A 49 55.24 -8.14 10.78
N VAL A 50 55.05 -9.46 10.80
CA VAL A 50 53.90 -10.12 11.41
C VAL A 50 53.97 -10.00 12.94
N GLN A 51 52.99 -9.33 13.54
CA GLN A 51 52.88 -9.21 14.99
C GLN A 51 52.27 -10.50 15.56
N SER A 52 53.06 -11.26 16.34
CA SER A 52 52.62 -12.54 16.90
C SER A 52 51.46 -12.37 17.89
N LYS A 53 50.45 -13.24 17.76
CA LYS A 53 49.22 -13.24 18.54
C LYS A 53 49.33 -14.22 19.71
N ILE A 54 48.61 -13.90 20.78
CA ILE A 54 48.39 -14.80 21.92
C ILE A 54 46.95 -15.35 21.82
N LEU A 55 46.82 -16.69 21.88
CA LEU A 55 45.56 -17.41 21.97
C LEU A 55 45.47 -18.11 23.33
N SER A 56 44.26 -18.27 23.87
CA SER A 56 44.04 -19.05 25.09
C SER A 56 42.92 -20.07 24.97
N VAL A 57 43.13 -21.23 25.59
CA VAL A 57 42.17 -22.34 25.61
C VAL A 57 41.73 -22.58 27.06
N PRO A 58 40.42 -22.52 27.39
CA PRO A 58 39.29 -22.43 26.47
C PRO A 58 38.81 -21.00 26.11
N ASP A 59 39.46 -19.93 26.59
CA ASP A 59 38.83 -18.59 26.60
C ASP A 59 38.68 -17.93 25.22
N THR A 60 39.72 -17.90 24.37
CA THR A 60 39.58 -17.45 22.97
C THR A 60 39.08 -18.57 22.05
N ASN A 61 39.50 -19.80 22.35
CA ASN A 61 39.30 -20.98 21.51
C ASN A 61 38.88 -22.16 22.39
N LYS A 62 37.71 -22.76 22.13
CA LYS A 62 37.14 -23.81 23.00
C LYS A 62 37.98 -25.08 23.13
N THR A 63 38.86 -25.35 22.17
CA THR A 63 39.67 -26.58 22.10
C THR A 63 41.08 -26.27 21.57
N ILE A 64 42.07 -27.09 21.92
CA ILE A 64 43.46 -26.95 21.47
C ILE A 64 43.53 -27.04 19.94
N GLN A 65 42.82 -27.99 19.34
CA GLN A 65 42.77 -28.15 17.88
C GLN A 65 42.16 -26.92 17.18
N SER A 66 41.21 -26.22 17.82
CA SER A 66 40.65 -24.98 17.28
C SER A 66 41.64 -23.82 17.36
N ALA A 67 42.41 -23.68 18.47
CA ALA A 67 43.43 -22.66 18.59
C ALA A 67 44.56 -22.86 17.56
N LEU A 68 44.99 -24.10 17.33
CA LEU A 68 46.01 -24.42 16.33
C LEU A 68 45.56 -24.11 14.88
N LYS A 69 44.26 -24.17 14.58
CA LYS A 69 43.73 -23.78 13.26
C LYS A 69 43.71 -22.26 13.03
N ASP A 70 43.60 -21.49 14.11
CA ASP A 70 43.57 -20.03 14.07
C ASP A 70 44.96 -19.40 14.23
N ALA A 71 45.96 -20.18 14.65
CA ALA A 71 47.32 -19.74 14.90
C ALA A 71 48.12 -19.49 13.62
N GLN A 72 48.89 -18.41 13.64
CA GLN A 72 49.83 -18.01 12.59
C GLN A 72 51.28 -18.27 13.01
N LYS A 73 52.20 -18.03 12.07
CA LYS A 73 53.63 -18.22 12.30
C LYS A 73 54.12 -17.32 13.44
N GLY A 74 54.67 -17.92 14.50
CA GLY A 74 55.20 -17.21 15.68
C GLY A 74 54.20 -17.02 16.83
N ASP A 75 52.95 -17.46 16.67
CA ASP A 75 51.91 -17.33 17.71
C ASP A 75 52.16 -18.21 18.93
N SER A 76 51.62 -17.80 20.07
CA SER A 76 51.66 -18.58 21.32
C SER A 76 50.26 -18.94 21.79
N ILE A 77 50.04 -20.23 22.07
CA ILE A 77 48.77 -20.80 22.52
C ILE A 77 48.95 -21.25 23.97
N TYR A 78 48.25 -20.59 24.90
CA TYR A 78 48.22 -20.97 26.31
C TYR A 78 47.01 -21.85 26.61
N VAL A 79 47.25 -23.04 27.15
CA VAL A 79 46.21 -24.00 27.54
C VAL A 79 46.13 -24.04 29.06
N ARG A 80 44.95 -23.76 29.62
CA ARG A 80 44.73 -23.74 31.07
C ARG A 80 44.81 -25.17 31.65
N GLU A 81 44.88 -25.28 32.97
CA GLU A 81 44.78 -26.56 33.67
C GLU A 81 43.45 -27.27 33.35
N GLY A 82 43.49 -28.60 33.20
CA GLY A 82 42.34 -29.41 32.81
C GLY A 82 42.68 -30.60 31.92
N ILE A 83 41.67 -31.43 31.63
CA ILE A 83 41.78 -32.62 30.76
C ILE A 83 41.13 -32.34 29.40
N TYR A 84 41.95 -32.26 28.37
CA TYR A 84 41.59 -32.01 26.99
C TYR A 84 41.47 -33.34 26.24
N LYS A 85 40.23 -33.76 26.00
CA LYS A 85 39.89 -34.98 25.26
C LYS A 85 39.95 -34.70 23.76
N GLU A 86 41.17 -34.66 23.21
CA GLU A 86 41.47 -34.30 21.82
C GLU A 86 42.61 -35.15 21.27
N ASN A 87 42.58 -35.40 19.96
CA ASN A 87 43.74 -35.83 19.17
C ASN A 87 44.22 -34.63 18.36
N ILE A 88 45.47 -34.23 18.55
CA ILE A 88 45.99 -33.00 17.95
C ILE A 88 46.62 -33.30 16.59
N LEU A 89 45.97 -32.88 15.52
CA LEU A 89 46.55 -32.82 14.18
C LEU A 89 47.28 -31.47 14.02
N TRP A 90 48.60 -31.51 13.84
CA TRP A 90 49.38 -30.28 13.71
C TRP A 90 49.12 -29.58 12.36
N PRO A 91 48.89 -28.25 12.34
CA PRO A 91 48.63 -27.49 11.12
C PRO A 91 49.90 -27.33 10.25
N ALA A 92 49.72 -26.90 9.01
CA ALA A 92 50.83 -26.46 8.14
C ALA A 92 51.33 -25.05 8.53
N THR A 93 51.72 -24.88 9.81
CA THR A 93 52.18 -23.62 10.39
C THR A 93 53.33 -23.87 11.36
N SER A 94 54.43 -23.13 11.18
CA SER A 94 55.67 -23.27 11.95
C SER A 94 55.84 -22.18 13.01
N GLU A 95 56.83 -22.35 13.89
CA GLU A 95 57.19 -21.40 14.95
C GLU A 95 56.05 -21.13 15.98
N ILE A 96 55.02 -21.99 16.02
CA ILE A 96 53.96 -21.96 17.04
C ILE A 96 54.52 -22.46 18.37
N LYS A 97 54.15 -21.80 19.47
CA LYS A 97 54.45 -22.24 20.84
C LYS A 97 53.16 -22.69 21.53
N LEU A 98 53.00 -23.99 21.74
CA LEU A 98 51.89 -24.58 22.48
C LEU A 98 52.33 -24.81 23.92
N ILE A 99 51.71 -24.13 24.88
CA ILE A 99 52.15 -24.06 26.28
C ILE A 99 50.99 -24.42 27.22
N GLY A 100 51.13 -25.49 28.00
CA GLY A 100 50.19 -25.91 29.04
C GLY A 100 50.69 -25.59 30.46
N ALA A 101 49.85 -25.87 31.45
CA ALA A 101 50.14 -25.67 32.87
C ALA A 101 50.85 -26.89 33.50
N MET A 102 51.89 -27.42 32.82
CA MET A 102 52.76 -28.50 33.29
C MET A 102 51.98 -29.79 33.63
N ASP A 103 52.12 -30.29 34.85
CA ASP A 103 51.47 -31.48 35.40
C ASP A 103 49.93 -31.36 35.51
N LYS A 104 49.38 -30.16 35.31
CA LYS A 104 47.94 -29.89 35.43
C LYS A 104 47.19 -29.83 34.10
N THR A 105 47.89 -29.90 32.96
CA THR A 105 47.24 -29.87 31.64
C THR A 105 47.46 -31.20 30.92
N ILE A 106 46.39 -31.98 30.80
CA ILE A 106 46.41 -33.33 30.24
C ILE A 106 45.78 -33.32 28.85
N ILE A 107 46.48 -33.80 27.82
CA ILE A 107 45.88 -34.14 26.52
C ILE A 107 45.66 -35.65 26.48
N ASN A 108 44.40 -36.06 26.34
CA ASN A 108 43.97 -37.46 26.41
C ASN A 108 43.35 -37.90 25.08
N ALA A 109 44.03 -38.79 24.38
CA ALA A 109 43.63 -39.35 23.08
C ALA A 109 42.50 -40.40 23.16
N GLN A 110 41.95 -40.66 24.35
CA GLN A 110 40.78 -41.52 24.57
C GLN A 110 40.88 -42.95 23.99
N LYS A 111 42.09 -43.54 23.99
CA LYS A 111 42.40 -44.85 23.37
C LYS A 111 42.17 -44.85 21.83
N LYS A 112 42.29 -43.70 21.15
CA LYS A 112 41.95 -43.52 19.73
C LYS A 112 42.95 -42.62 18.98
N GLY A 113 43.85 -43.18 18.20
CA GLY A 113 44.90 -42.45 17.49
C GLY A 113 46.01 -41.89 18.40
N SER A 114 46.92 -41.11 17.82
CA SER A 114 48.02 -40.44 18.55
C SER A 114 47.52 -39.26 19.37
N VAL A 115 48.19 -38.91 20.47
CA VAL A 115 47.86 -37.68 21.23
C VAL A 115 48.24 -36.44 20.41
N ILE A 116 49.43 -36.41 19.82
CA ILE A 116 49.86 -35.38 18.86
C ILE A 116 50.39 -36.06 17.59
N TYR A 117 49.91 -35.61 16.42
CA TYR A 117 50.22 -36.17 15.12
C TYR A 117 50.73 -35.10 14.15
N PHE A 118 52.00 -35.23 13.76
CA PHE A 118 52.60 -34.48 12.67
C PHE A 118 52.63 -35.33 11.39
N SER A 119 51.84 -34.92 10.41
CA SER A 119 51.75 -35.59 9.12
C SER A 119 53.03 -35.39 8.29
N GLY A 120 53.44 -36.41 7.51
CA GLY A 120 54.64 -36.35 6.67
C GLY A 120 54.62 -35.30 5.55
N ASN A 121 53.45 -34.73 5.24
CA ASN A 121 53.33 -33.57 4.34
C ASN A 121 53.83 -32.25 4.97
N LEU A 122 54.18 -32.23 6.25
CA LEU A 122 54.79 -31.10 6.96
C LEU A 122 56.33 -31.05 6.81
N LYS A 123 56.90 -31.89 5.93
CA LYS A 123 58.35 -32.02 5.72
C LYS A 123 59.04 -30.68 5.46
N GLY A 124 60.02 -30.36 6.30
CA GLY A 124 60.82 -29.13 6.20
C GLY A 124 60.10 -27.84 6.61
N LEU A 125 58.86 -27.93 7.11
CA LEU A 125 58.11 -26.78 7.61
C LEU A 125 58.27 -26.59 9.11
N ILE A 126 58.22 -27.68 9.88
CA ILE A 126 58.27 -27.66 11.35
C ILE A 126 59.71 -27.89 11.83
N ASP A 127 60.30 -26.85 12.42
CA ASP A 127 61.65 -26.83 13.01
C ASP A 127 61.60 -26.64 14.55
N ALA A 128 62.79 -26.59 15.17
CA ALA A 128 62.95 -26.50 16.63
C ALA A 128 62.44 -25.17 17.25
N LYS A 129 62.01 -24.19 16.44
CA LYS A 129 61.31 -23.01 16.95
C LYS A 129 59.85 -23.29 17.27
N THR A 130 59.32 -24.41 16.77
CA THR A 130 57.99 -24.92 17.12
C THR A 130 58.13 -25.64 18.46
N ILE A 131 57.47 -25.13 19.49
CA ILE A 131 57.64 -25.58 20.88
C ILE A 131 56.34 -26.22 21.37
N ILE A 132 56.44 -27.40 21.98
CA ILE A 132 55.37 -28.02 22.76
C ILE A 132 55.87 -28.14 24.19
N GLN A 133 55.23 -27.45 25.13
CA GLN A 133 55.68 -27.34 26.51
C GLN A 133 54.58 -27.52 27.56
N GLY A 134 54.86 -28.26 28.63
CA GLY A 134 54.02 -28.29 29.83
C GLY A 134 52.72 -29.08 29.69
N PHE A 135 52.80 -30.33 29.23
CA PHE A 135 51.63 -31.21 29.08
C PHE A 135 51.90 -32.65 29.56
N ILE A 136 50.86 -33.29 30.09
CA ILE A 136 50.77 -34.74 30.23
C ILE A 136 50.03 -35.32 29.01
N LEU A 137 50.63 -36.28 28.30
CA LEU A 137 50.11 -36.86 27.05
C LEU A 137 49.76 -38.35 27.26
N ILE A 138 48.48 -38.71 27.20
CA ILE A 138 47.99 -40.03 27.60
C ILE A 138 47.03 -40.71 26.63
N ASN A 139 46.96 -42.04 26.77
CA ASN A 139 45.97 -42.92 26.14
C ASN A 139 45.96 -42.86 24.60
N GLY A 140 47.07 -42.55 23.95
CA GLY A 140 47.19 -42.71 22.50
C GLY A 140 47.31 -44.18 22.12
N LYS A 141 46.30 -44.75 21.44
CA LYS A 141 46.19 -46.19 21.08
C LYS A 141 45.47 -46.33 19.72
N PRO A 142 45.69 -47.39 18.92
CA PRO A 142 45.06 -47.52 17.61
C PRO A 142 43.52 -47.67 17.68
N ASP A 143 42.82 -47.03 16.75
CA ASP A 143 41.38 -47.26 16.54
C ASP A 143 41.19 -48.55 15.72
N ASN A 144 40.70 -49.63 16.37
CA ASN A 144 40.38 -50.95 15.79
C ASN A 144 41.53 -51.71 15.09
N ASN A 145 42.26 -52.56 15.82
CA ASN A 145 43.20 -53.58 15.30
C ASN A 145 44.16 -53.13 14.18
N GLN A 146 44.51 -51.83 14.14
CA GLN A 146 45.38 -51.26 13.11
C GLN A 146 46.83 -51.74 13.29
N SER A 147 47.23 -52.75 12.52
CA SER A 147 48.52 -53.49 12.65
C SER A 147 49.81 -52.67 12.48
N ASN A 148 49.70 -51.44 11.99
CA ASN A 148 50.82 -50.52 11.74
C ASN A 148 50.52 -49.12 12.33
N PHE A 149 50.20 -49.06 13.62
CA PHE A 149 50.03 -47.79 14.34
C PHE A 149 51.32 -47.38 15.04
N TYR A 150 51.76 -46.13 14.86
CA TYR A 150 53.04 -45.61 15.35
C TYR A 150 52.83 -44.30 16.14
N GLY A 151 53.65 -44.04 17.16
CA GLY A 151 53.62 -42.76 17.88
C GLY A 151 52.36 -42.60 18.71
N GLY A 152 52.23 -43.34 19.80
CA GLY A 152 51.05 -43.27 20.68
C GLY A 152 50.92 -41.89 21.32
N GLY A 153 51.94 -41.44 22.06
CA GLY A 153 52.02 -40.07 22.56
C GLY A 153 52.21 -39.08 21.40
N LEU A 154 53.39 -39.12 20.76
CA LEU A 154 53.69 -38.29 19.58
C LEU A 154 54.07 -39.13 18.35
N TYR A 155 53.50 -38.77 17.21
CA TYR A 155 53.95 -39.21 15.89
C TYR A 155 54.61 -38.05 15.14
N CYS A 156 55.91 -38.17 14.88
CA CYS A 156 56.73 -37.20 14.15
C CYS A 156 57.28 -37.82 12.86
N HIS A 157 56.86 -37.30 11.70
CA HIS A 157 57.38 -37.66 10.39
C HIS A 157 57.94 -36.44 9.66
N SER A 158 59.25 -36.40 9.44
CA SER A 158 59.98 -35.31 8.76
C SER A 158 59.83 -33.93 9.40
N VAL A 159 59.73 -33.86 10.73
CA VAL A 159 59.51 -32.63 11.50
C VAL A 159 60.40 -32.60 12.75
N SER A 160 60.91 -31.43 13.14
CA SER A 160 61.87 -31.32 14.26
C SER A 160 61.44 -30.34 15.36
N PRO A 161 60.22 -30.44 15.95
CA PRO A 161 59.80 -29.57 17.06
C PRO A 161 60.66 -29.77 18.33
N HIS A 162 60.72 -28.74 19.18
CA HIS A 162 61.31 -28.81 20.52
C HIS A 162 60.23 -29.20 21.54
N LEU A 163 60.44 -30.35 22.19
CA LEU A 163 59.58 -30.90 23.24
C LEU A 163 60.18 -30.56 24.61
N LYS A 164 59.40 -29.89 25.47
CA LYS A 164 59.89 -29.37 26.76
C LYS A 164 58.95 -29.66 27.90
N ASP A 165 59.46 -30.05 29.06
CA ASP A 165 58.66 -30.16 30.29
C ASP A 165 57.37 -31.01 30.08
N LEU A 166 57.51 -32.17 29.44
CA LEU A 166 56.40 -33.06 29.06
C LEU A 166 56.44 -34.36 29.86
N THR A 167 55.26 -34.91 30.17
CA THR A 167 55.13 -36.29 30.66
C THR A 167 54.32 -37.10 29.66
N ILE A 168 54.86 -38.22 29.17
CA ILE A 168 54.24 -39.06 28.14
C ILE A 168 54.02 -40.44 28.76
N LEU A 169 52.77 -40.79 29.06
CA LEU A 169 52.43 -42.00 29.82
C LEU A 169 51.18 -42.75 29.33
N ASP A 170 51.11 -44.06 29.60
CA ASP A 170 50.01 -44.97 29.20
C ASP A 170 49.66 -45.00 27.69
N ASN A 171 50.62 -44.66 26.82
CA ASN A 171 50.43 -44.74 25.38
C ASN A 171 50.79 -46.13 24.85
N TYR A 172 50.15 -46.54 23.75
CA TYR A 172 50.37 -47.83 23.09
C TYR A 172 50.60 -47.66 21.59
N ALA A 173 51.62 -48.31 21.04
CA ALA A 173 51.85 -48.35 19.60
C ALA A 173 52.45 -49.70 19.13
N HIS A 174 52.58 -49.89 17.83
CA HIS A 174 53.41 -50.95 17.27
C HIS A 174 54.88 -50.51 17.30
N LYS A 175 55.15 -49.25 16.94
CA LYS A 175 56.48 -48.61 17.12
C LYS A 175 56.36 -47.26 17.83
N GLY A 176 57.25 -47.00 18.79
CA GLY A 176 57.38 -45.70 19.47
C GLY A 176 56.13 -45.35 20.25
N ALA A 177 55.85 -46.05 21.35
CA ALA A 177 54.58 -45.86 22.05
C ALA A 177 54.52 -44.49 22.76
N GLY A 178 55.59 -44.06 23.42
CA GLY A 178 55.72 -42.66 23.83
C GLY A 178 55.93 -41.73 22.62
N ILE A 179 57.01 -41.92 21.87
CA ILE A 179 57.36 -41.10 20.69
C ILE A 179 57.79 -41.98 19.51
N TYR A 180 57.23 -41.73 18.32
CA TYR A 180 57.75 -42.23 17.06
C TYR A 180 58.36 -41.09 16.23
N CYS A 181 59.58 -41.29 15.76
CA CYS A 181 60.45 -40.25 15.24
C CYS A 181 61.11 -40.70 13.92
N PHE A 182 60.47 -40.42 12.79
CA PHE A 182 60.94 -40.79 11.45
C PHE A 182 61.47 -39.58 10.68
N GLN A 183 62.71 -39.61 10.19
CA GLN A 183 63.37 -38.48 9.50
C GLN A 183 63.29 -37.14 10.26
N SER A 184 63.36 -37.19 11.59
CA SER A 184 62.99 -36.10 12.50
C SER A 184 64.09 -35.88 13.54
N ASP A 185 64.66 -34.68 13.62
CA ASP A 185 65.79 -34.37 14.51
C ASP A 185 65.28 -33.66 15.78
N LEU A 186 64.53 -34.42 16.59
CA LEU A 186 63.83 -33.88 17.77
C LEU A 186 64.78 -33.39 18.86
N GLN A 187 64.40 -32.31 19.54
CA GLN A 187 65.04 -31.86 20.78
C GLN A 187 64.10 -32.09 21.95
N LEU A 188 64.58 -32.80 22.98
CA LEU A 188 63.83 -33.08 24.21
C LEU A 188 64.56 -32.45 25.40
N THR A 189 63.82 -31.76 26.27
CA THR A 189 64.35 -31.14 27.48
C THR A 189 63.38 -31.32 28.65
N ASN A 190 63.83 -31.88 29.77
CA ASN A 190 62.97 -32.14 30.94
C ASN A 190 61.74 -32.99 30.59
N VAL A 191 61.94 -34.12 29.88
CA VAL A 191 60.83 -34.98 29.44
C VAL A 191 60.84 -36.30 30.20
N THR A 192 59.68 -36.71 30.69
CA THR A 192 59.47 -38.05 31.26
C THR A 192 58.65 -38.88 30.29
N ILE A 193 59.15 -40.05 29.91
CA ILE A 193 58.48 -41.02 29.05
C ILE A 193 58.34 -42.30 29.85
N SER A 194 57.17 -42.57 30.43
CA SER A 194 56.99 -43.72 31.32
C SER A 194 55.76 -44.57 31.03
N ASP A 195 55.81 -45.84 31.40
CA ASP A 195 54.66 -46.76 31.37
C ASP A 195 54.01 -46.92 29.96
N ASN A 196 54.73 -46.59 28.89
CA ASN A 196 54.26 -46.75 27.51
C ASN A 196 54.59 -48.16 26.98
N GLN A 197 53.72 -48.73 26.14
CA GLN A 197 53.83 -50.11 25.64
C GLN A 197 53.87 -50.18 24.11
N ALA A 198 54.97 -50.71 23.54
CA ALA A 198 55.15 -50.92 22.11
C ALA A 198 55.34 -52.40 21.73
N MET A 199 55.41 -52.69 20.43
CA MET A 199 56.18 -53.85 19.94
C MET A 199 57.66 -53.47 19.81
N SER A 200 57.99 -52.28 19.35
CA SER A 200 59.38 -51.77 19.29
C SER A 200 59.47 -50.32 19.77
N GLY A 201 60.41 -50.01 20.68
CA GLY A 201 60.56 -48.67 21.23
C GLY A 201 59.40 -48.30 22.15
N GLY A 202 59.37 -48.85 23.36
CA GLY A 202 58.31 -48.60 24.34
C GLY A 202 58.24 -47.10 24.67
N GLY A 203 59.37 -46.53 25.10
CA GLY A 203 59.51 -45.09 25.26
C GLY A 203 59.57 -44.36 23.91
N MET A 204 60.58 -44.67 23.08
CA MET A 204 60.85 -43.97 21.84
C MET A 204 61.31 -44.93 20.72
N ALA A 205 60.88 -44.67 19.48
CA ALA A 205 61.41 -45.31 18.28
C ALA A 205 61.91 -44.26 17.28
N CYS A 206 63.16 -44.42 16.82
CA CYS A 206 63.87 -43.50 15.94
C CYS A 206 64.28 -44.20 14.64
N GLU A 207 63.90 -43.62 13.50
CA GLU A 207 64.21 -44.17 12.17
C GLU A 207 64.70 -43.03 11.26
N TYR A 208 65.93 -43.13 10.75
CA TYR A 208 66.58 -42.08 9.95
C TYR A 208 66.66 -40.70 10.65
N ALA A 209 66.85 -40.68 11.96
CA ALA A 209 66.65 -39.52 12.83
C ALA A 209 67.87 -39.22 13.71
N ASN A 210 68.07 -37.96 14.13
CA ASN A 210 69.20 -37.57 14.98
C ASN A 210 68.75 -36.79 16.25
N PRO A 211 67.92 -37.40 17.13
CA PRO A 211 67.36 -36.69 18.27
C PRO A 211 68.38 -36.45 19.39
N VAL A 212 68.20 -35.35 20.11
CA VAL A 212 69.01 -34.95 21.28
C VAL A 212 68.12 -34.85 22.51
N LEU A 213 68.44 -35.62 23.54
CA LEU A 213 67.72 -35.69 24.81
C LEU A 213 68.59 -35.11 25.92
N TYR A 214 68.05 -34.11 26.64
CA TYR A 214 68.69 -33.47 27.78
C TYR A 214 67.78 -33.52 29.01
N ASN A 215 68.28 -34.06 30.13
CA ASN A 215 67.48 -34.23 31.36
C ASN A 215 66.17 -35.00 31.10
N VAL A 216 66.28 -36.22 30.59
CA VAL A 216 65.13 -37.06 30.18
C VAL A 216 65.09 -38.35 30.99
N THR A 217 63.90 -38.76 31.41
CA THR A 217 63.69 -40.06 32.08
C THR A 217 62.87 -40.97 31.17
N LEU A 218 63.39 -42.15 30.83
CA LEU A 218 62.66 -43.22 30.17
C LEU A 218 62.53 -44.39 31.13
N SER A 219 61.33 -44.60 31.71
CA SER A 219 61.15 -45.59 32.77
C SER A 219 59.90 -46.45 32.65
N LYS A 220 59.95 -47.70 33.13
CA LYS A 220 58.81 -48.65 33.13
C LYS A 220 58.17 -48.94 31.75
N ASN A 221 58.78 -48.51 30.65
CA ASN A 221 58.26 -48.75 29.31
C ASN A 221 58.42 -50.23 28.91
N LYS A 222 57.52 -50.70 28.05
CA LYS A 222 57.42 -52.11 27.64
C LYS A 222 57.56 -52.26 26.13
N ALA A 223 58.41 -53.15 25.65
CA ALA A 223 58.46 -53.51 24.23
C ALA A 223 58.95 -54.95 23.99
N ASN A 224 58.86 -55.43 22.76
CA ASN A 224 59.52 -56.67 22.33
C ASN A 224 60.97 -56.41 21.86
N SER A 225 61.29 -55.17 21.44
CA SER A 225 62.66 -54.77 21.07
C SER A 225 62.88 -53.30 21.40
N GLY A 226 63.91 -52.98 22.19
CA GLY A 226 64.14 -51.61 22.66
C GLY A 226 63.05 -51.17 23.63
N THR A 227 63.07 -51.67 24.87
CA THR A 227 61.99 -51.41 25.84
C THR A 227 61.88 -49.92 26.17
N ALA A 228 63.01 -49.21 26.25
CA ALA A 228 63.07 -47.77 26.27
C ALA A 228 63.23 -47.16 24.88
N ILE A 229 64.28 -47.53 24.14
CA ILE A 229 64.63 -46.91 22.85
C ILE A 229 64.88 -47.97 21.77
N TYR A 230 64.26 -47.80 20.60
CA TYR A 230 64.51 -48.57 19.39
C TYR A 230 65.04 -47.66 18.28
N SER A 231 66.19 -47.98 17.69
CA SER A 231 66.91 -47.11 16.76
C SER A 231 67.27 -47.83 15.45
N VAL A 232 66.95 -47.21 14.32
CA VAL A 232 67.32 -47.66 12.97
C VAL A 232 67.94 -46.51 12.17
N MET A 233 69.14 -46.70 11.62
CA MET A 233 69.83 -45.73 10.74
C MET A 233 69.85 -44.30 11.33
N SER A 234 70.08 -44.18 12.64
CA SER A 234 69.86 -42.96 13.43
C SER A 234 71.05 -42.61 14.33
N LYS A 235 71.20 -41.34 14.70
CA LYS A 235 72.24 -40.87 15.65
C LYS A 235 71.62 -40.21 16.88
N ILE A 236 71.48 -40.96 17.96
CA ILE A 236 70.82 -40.50 19.20
C ILE A 236 71.88 -40.00 20.18
N LYS A 237 71.72 -38.78 20.69
CA LYS A 237 72.55 -38.24 21.78
C LYS A 237 71.73 -38.04 23.06
N LEU A 238 72.21 -38.61 24.14
CA LEU A 238 71.66 -38.53 25.48
C LEU A 238 72.64 -37.78 26.39
N HIS A 239 72.15 -36.82 27.18
CA HIS A 239 72.92 -36.07 28.15
C HIS A 239 72.11 -35.90 29.44
N ASN A 240 72.62 -36.39 30.57
CA ASN A 240 71.88 -36.50 31.84
C ASN A 240 70.53 -37.22 31.65
N VAL A 241 70.56 -38.47 31.20
CA VAL A 241 69.35 -39.27 30.90
C VAL A 241 69.31 -40.53 31.75
N SER A 242 68.14 -40.85 32.30
CA SER A 242 67.90 -42.07 33.08
C SER A 242 67.03 -43.05 32.30
N ILE A 243 67.58 -44.20 31.93
CA ILE A 243 66.89 -45.32 31.28
C ILE A 243 66.77 -46.45 32.30
N VAL A 244 65.66 -46.49 33.05
CA VAL A 244 65.53 -47.35 34.24
C VAL A 244 64.23 -48.14 34.32
N LYS A 245 64.28 -49.38 34.81
CA LYS A 245 63.10 -50.23 35.07
C LYS A 245 62.22 -50.54 33.84
N ASN A 246 62.71 -50.32 32.63
CA ASN A 246 62.02 -50.73 31.40
C ASN A 246 62.11 -52.26 31.27
N MET A 247 61.11 -52.91 30.69
CA MET A 247 60.97 -54.37 30.75
C MET A 247 60.40 -54.94 29.45
N PRO A 248 60.71 -56.19 29.07
CA PRO A 248 60.13 -56.78 27.87
C PRO A 248 58.63 -57.00 28.05
N SER A 249 57.83 -56.81 27.00
CA SER A 249 56.37 -57.04 27.04
C SER A 249 56.00 -58.50 27.34
N ASN A 250 56.95 -59.42 27.20
CA ASN A 250 56.87 -60.82 27.62
C ASN A 250 58.26 -61.26 28.10
N ALA A 251 58.36 -61.80 29.31
CA ALA A 251 59.63 -62.22 29.93
C ALA A 251 60.41 -63.29 29.14
N ASN A 252 59.77 -64.00 28.21
CA ASN A 252 60.41 -65.01 27.37
C ASN A 252 61.18 -64.43 26.15
N ILE A 253 61.12 -63.12 25.91
CA ILE A 253 61.79 -62.49 24.76
C ILE A 253 63.28 -62.30 25.09
N ARG A 254 64.12 -63.18 24.54
CA ARG A 254 65.57 -63.22 24.82
C ARG A 254 66.36 -62.07 24.17
N ASN A 255 65.97 -61.67 22.95
CA ASN A 255 66.71 -60.69 22.15
C ASN A 255 66.16 -59.26 22.39
N CYS A 256 66.14 -58.84 23.66
CA CYS A 256 65.52 -57.59 24.09
C CYS A 256 66.46 -56.74 24.95
N GLY A 257 67.01 -55.66 24.36
CA GLY A 257 67.69 -54.60 25.09
C GLY A 257 66.73 -53.52 25.59
N ALA A 258 67.12 -52.79 26.65
CA ALA A 258 66.48 -51.52 26.99
C ALA A 258 66.68 -50.50 25.86
N VAL A 259 67.88 -50.47 25.28
CA VAL A 259 68.20 -49.83 24.00
C VAL A 259 68.43 -50.90 22.93
N TYR A 260 67.82 -50.74 21.75
CA TYR A 260 68.04 -51.60 20.59
C TYR A 260 68.58 -50.77 19.42
N LEU A 261 69.72 -51.18 18.85
CA LEU A 261 70.45 -50.42 17.84
C LEU A 261 70.62 -51.22 16.53
N ASN A 262 70.11 -50.66 15.43
CA ASN A 262 70.31 -51.17 14.07
C ASN A 262 70.91 -50.07 13.19
N SER A 263 72.11 -50.30 12.65
CA SER A 263 72.88 -49.31 11.87
C SER A 263 72.90 -47.90 12.49
N SER A 264 73.04 -47.79 13.81
CA SER A 264 72.81 -46.56 14.57
C SER A 264 74.00 -46.17 15.47
N HIS A 265 74.19 -44.87 15.67
CA HIS A 265 75.16 -44.32 16.63
C HIS A 265 74.43 -43.82 17.88
N PHE A 266 74.76 -44.37 19.03
CA PHE A 266 74.20 -44.01 20.34
C PHE A 266 75.28 -43.36 21.21
N ILE A 267 74.99 -42.19 21.78
CA ILE A 267 75.92 -41.43 22.62
C ILE A 267 75.28 -41.21 23.99
N LEU A 268 75.95 -41.68 25.04
CA LEU A 268 75.61 -41.53 26.46
C LEU A 268 76.62 -40.60 27.13
N GLU A 269 76.13 -39.47 27.67
CA GLU A 269 76.89 -38.54 28.50
C GLU A 269 76.18 -38.36 29.85
N TYR A 270 76.89 -38.51 30.97
CA TYR A 270 76.36 -38.32 32.34
C TYR A 270 75.03 -39.06 32.61
N SER A 271 74.86 -40.25 32.02
CA SER A 271 73.57 -40.95 31.94
C SER A 271 73.59 -42.29 32.67
N LEU A 272 72.41 -42.80 33.04
CA LEU A 272 72.22 -44.06 33.76
C LEU A 272 71.37 -45.04 32.96
N VAL A 273 71.81 -46.29 32.80
CA VAL A 273 71.06 -47.37 32.14
C VAL A 273 70.99 -48.60 33.06
N TRP A 274 69.85 -48.79 33.73
CA TRP A 274 69.68 -49.79 34.79
C TRP A 274 68.29 -50.46 34.74
N ASN A 275 68.16 -51.60 34.06
CA ASN A 275 66.87 -52.22 33.72
C ASN A 275 66.82 -53.70 34.13
N VAL A 276 66.61 -53.96 35.42
CA VAL A 276 66.66 -55.30 36.06
C VAL A 276 65.93 -56.41 35.27
N ALA A 277 64.84 -56.09 34.57
CA ALA A 277 64.00 -57.05 33.87
C ALA A 277 64.35 -57.32 32.39
N THR A 278 65.34 -56.63 31.79
CA THR A 278 65.78 -56.94 30.40
C THR A 278 66.98 -57.90 30.38
N PRO A 279 67.03 -58.86 29.42
CA PRO A 279 68.21 -59.70 29.20
C PRO A 279 69.48 -58.92 28.85
N TYR A 280 69.34 -57.73 28.26
CA TYR A 280 70.43 -56.81 27.93
C TYR A 280 70.04 -55.37 28.29
N GLU A 281 71.00 -54.53 28.64
CA GLU A 281 70.81 -53.08 28.72
C GLU A 281 70.87 -52.47 27.31
N ILE A 282 71.84 -52.90 26.49
CA ILE A 282 71.99 -52.48 25.09
C ILE A 282 72.14 -53.71 24.19
N PHE A 283 71.32 -53.77 23.14
CA PHE A 283 71.24 -54.85 22.15
C PHE A 283 71.58 -54.32 20.75
N PHE A 284 72.34 -55.07 19.95
CA PHE A 284 72.70 -54.67 18.58
C PHE A 284 72.17 -55.67 17.55
N SER A 285 71.38 -55.18 16.60
CA SER A 285 70.83 -55.98 15.48
C SER A 285 71.89 -56.84 14.77
N GLU A 286 71.58 -58.10 14.53
CA GLU A 286 72.42 -59.05 13.78
C GLU A 286 72.50 -58.72 12.26
N TYR A 287 71.61 -57.87 11.74
CA TYR A 287 71.36 -57.69 10.31
C TYR A 287 72.21 -56.62 9.59
N ASP A 288 73.36 -56.21 10.14
CA ASP A 288 74.36 -55.32 9.52
C ASP A 288 73.89 -53.84 9.30
N GLN A 289 74.73 -52.78 9.20
CA GLN A 289 76.18 -52.59 9.42
C GLN A 289 76.43 -51.35 10.31
N GLN A 290 77.65 -51.16 10.82
CA GLN A 290 78.12 -49.92 11.48
C GLN A 290 77.19 -49.42 12.61
N ASN A 291 77.03 -50.24 13.64
CA ASN A 291 76.56 -49.71 14.92
C ASN A 291 77.71 -48.99 15.63
N ALA A 292 77.39 -47.95 16.41
CA ALA A 292 78.37 -47.28 17.27
C ALA A 292 77.75 -46.94 18.63
N LEU A 293 78.54 -47.07 19.69
CA LEU A 293 78.17 -46.73 21.05
C LEU A 293 79.29 -45.90 21.67
N THR A 294 78.97 -44.71 22.16
CA THR A 294 79.90 -43.83 22.86
C THR A 294 79.42 -43.62 24.29
N ILE A 295 80.25 -43.94 25.27
CA ILE A 295 79.95 -43.85 26.71
C ILE A 295 80.94 -42.87 27.32
N VAL A 296 80.42 -41.81 27.95
CA VAL A 296 81.19 -40.78 28.66
C VAL A 296 80.56 -40.58 30.03
N ASP A 297 81.33 -40.85 31.10
CA ASP A 297 80.92 -40.65 32.51
C ASP A 297 79.48 -41.11 32.80
N SER A 298 79.11 -42.27 32.24
CA SER A 298 77.75 -42.83 32.27
C SER A 298 77.78 -44.26 32.77
N ASP A 299 76.83 -44.60 33.63
CA ASP A 299 76.71 -45.92 34.23
C ASP A 299 75.72 -46.81 33.46
N ILE A 300 76.09 -48.07 33.29
CA ILE A 300 75.32 -49.10 32.61
C ILE A 300 75.47 -50.37 33.46
N ARG A 301 74.36 -50.94 33.94
CA ARG A 301 74.41 -52.14 34.78
C ARG A 301 75.24 -53.24 34.13
N ASP A 302 76.16 -53.82 34.91
CA ASP A 302 77.01 -54.96 34.53
C ASP A 302 77.63 -54.76 33.12
N SER A 303 78.20 -53.57 32.89
CA SER A 303 78.35 -52.95 31.56
C SER A 303 79.13 -53.74 30.49
N ASP A 304 79.78 -54.85 30.82
CA ASP A 304 80.46 -55.74 29.86
C ASP A 304 79.75 -57.08 29.63
N VAL A 305 78.76 -57.43 30.47
CA VAL A 305 77.92 -58.64 30.41
C VAL A 305 76.59 -58.34 29.74
N LEU A 306 75.94 -57.21 30.07
CA LEU A 306 74.60 -56.85 29.59
C LEU A 306 74.60 -55.91 28.37
N ILE A 307 75.77 -55.63 27.81
CA ILE A 307 75.89 -55.12 26.44
C ILE A 307 76.15 -56.32 25.55
N GLU A 308 75.17 -56.68 24.73
CA GLU A 308 75.38 -57.66 23.67
C GLU A 308 76.49 -57.15 22.74
N LYS A 309 77.34 -58.04 22.21
CA LYS A 309 78.44 -57.66 21.32
C LYS A 309 78.27 -58.37 19.99
N ASN A 310 77.92 -57.62 18.95
CA ASN A 310 78.07 -58.07 17.56
C ASN A 310 79.42 -57.56 17.01
N ASN A 311 80.01 -58.27 16.04
CA ASN A 311 81.36 -57.96 15.54
C ASN A 311 81.44 -56.62 14.76
N ASN A 312 80.31 -55.96 14.54
CA ASN A 312 80.16 -54.80 13.66
C ASN A 312 79.76 -53.52 14.43
N ALA A 313 79.88 -53.54 15.76
CA ALA A 313 79.61 -52.41 16.66
C ALA A 313 80.91 -51.78 17.19
N GLN A 314 81.11 -50.48 16.93
CA GLN A 314 82.21 -49.70 17.50
C GLN A 314 81.84 -49.16 18.89
N ILE A 315 82.45 -49.68 19.96
CA ILE A 315 82.25 -49.17 21.32
C ILE A 315 83.43 -48.27 21.71
N ILE A 316 83.14 -47.03 22.11
CA ILE A 316 84.09 -46.03 22.62
C ILE A 316 83.72 -45.74 24.07
N ARG A 317 84.61 -46.02 25.01
CA ARG A 317 84.47 -45.63 26.43
C ARG A 317 85.51 -44.57 26.75
N ASN A 318 85.06 -43.39 27.20
CA ASN A 318 85.91 -42.39 27.81
C ASN A 318 85.61 -42.39 29.31
N VAL A 319 86.60 -42.73 30.14
CA VAL A 319 86.48 -42.86 31.59
C VAL A 319 87.55 -41.98 32.21
N HIS A 320 87.18 -41.07 33.11
CA HIS A 320 88.15 -40.38 33.95
C HIS A 320 88.79 -41.37 34.94
N GLN A 321 90.12 -41.43 34.95
CA GLN A 321 90.86 -42.29 35.88
C GLN A 321 90.81 -41.74 37.31
N ASP A 322 89.91 -42.30 38.14
CA ASP A 322 90.09 -42.33 39.59
C ASP A 322 89.75 -43.72 40.12
N ALA A 323 90.72 -44.38 40.74
CA ALA A 323 90.73 -45.82 40.98
C ALA A 323 90.67 -46.15 42.49
N SER A 324 89.68 -45.56 43.19
CA SER A 324 89.59 -45.61 44.66
C SER A 324 88.18 -45.88 45.22
N LEU A 325 87.27 -46.43 44.41
CA LEU A 325 85.87 -46.68 44.80
C LEU A 325 85.69 -47.97 45.62
N HIS A 326 85.71 -47.80 46.94
CA HIS A 326 85.16 -48.76 47.91
C HIS A 326 83.64 -48.55 48.00
N TYR A 327 82.85 -49.61 47.95
CA TYR A 327 81.39 -49.51 48.00
C TYR A 327 80.80 -50.32 49.16
N LEU A 328 79.83 -49.71 49.83
CA LEU A 328 78.98 -50.30 50.86
C LEU A 328 77.53 -50.29 50.35
N TYR A 329 76.84 -51.43 50.45
CA TYR A 329 75.45 -51.61 49.99
C TYR A 329 74.61 -52.33 51.05
N LEU A 330 73.31 -52.04 51.13
CA LEU A 330 72.38 -52.91 51.84
C LEU A 330 72.32 -54.26 51.12
N ALA A 331 72.35 -55.37 51.85
CA ALA A 331 72.25 -56.68 51.23
C ALA A 331 70.84 -56.87 50.63
N PRO A 332 70.68 -57.47 49.44
CA PRO A 332 69.37 -57.67 48.82
C PRO A 332 68.39 -58.49 49.68
N GLU A 333 68.88 -59.34 50.59
CA GLU A 333 68.03 -60.04 51.57
C GLU A 333 67.54 -59.18 52.73
N SER A 334 68.07 -57.95 52.88
CA SER A 334 67.73 -56.98 53.93
C SER A 334 67.04 -55.72 53.41
N ASP A 335 67.07 -55.47 52.09
CA ASP A 335 66.20 -54.51 51.42
C ASP A 335 64.80 -55.15 51.26
N SER A 336 63.91 -54.86 52.21
CA SER A 336 62.52 -55.35 52.18
C SER A 336 61.57 -54.44 51.42
N GLY A 337 62.11 -53.37 50.81
CA GLY A 337 61.32 -52.33 50.18
C GLY A 337 60.64 -52.75 48.89
N ILE A 338 59.78 -51.86 48.37
CA ILE A 338 59.16 -52.04 47.04
C ILE A 338 60.22 -52.01 45.92
N ASP A 339 61.35 -51.33 46.17
CA ASP A 339 62.38 -51.04 45.19
C ASP A 339 63.73 -51.60 45.66
N PRO A 340 64.15 -52.81 45.23
CA PRO A 340 65.21 -53.62 45.86
C PRO A 340 66.64 -53.15 45.56
N SER A 341 66.86 -51.85 45.66
CA SER A 341 68.15 -51.16 45.53
C SER A 341 68.09 -49.76 46.13
N ASP A 342 67.11 -49.47 46.99
CA ASP A 342 66.85 -48.12 47.48
C ASP A 342 67.23 -47.91 48.95
N ASN A 343 67.73 -48.98 49.58
CA ASN A 343 68.24 -49.03 50.95
C ASN A 343 67.17 -48.71 52.01
N ILE A 344 65.88 -48.97 51.70
CA ILE A 344 64.77 -48.83 52.64
C ILE A 344 64.27 -50.20 53.07
N THR A 345 63.97 -50.34 54.35
CA THR A 345 63.62 -51.63 54.94
C THR A 345 62.73 -51.49 56.17
N ASN A 346 61.89 -52.49 56.42
CA ASN A 346 61.06 -52.57 57.61
C ASN A 346 61.62 -53.50 58.69
N ILE A 347 62.77 -54.14 58.43
CA ILE A 347 63.49 -54.91 59.45
C ILE A 347 64.63 -54.08 60.03
N ASN A 348 64.78 -54.16 61.34
CA ASN A 348 65.80 -53.44 62.11
C ASN A 348 67.12 -54.22 62.25
N HIS A 349 67.09 -55.53 62.00
CA HIS A 349 68.26 -56.39 61.86
C HIS A 349 68.59 -56.53 60.38
N ILE A 350 69.67 -55.89 59.95
CA ILE A 350 70.02 -55.75 58.54
C ILE A 350 71.43 -56.24 58.27
N LYS A 351 71.65 -56.75 57.06
CA LYS A 351 72.95 -57.18 56.59
C LYS A 351 73.50 -56.18 55.58
N LEU A 352 74.77 -55.84 55.73
CA LEU A 352 75.53 -55.00 54.81
C LEU A 352 76.46 -55.87 53.96
N LEU A 353 76.66 -55.47 52.71
CA LEU A 353 77.69 -55.99 51.81
C LEU A 353 78.71 -54.89 51.52
N ALA A 354 80.00 -55.23 51.62
CA ALA A 354 81.10 -54.32 51.32
C ALA A 354 82.11 -54.97 50.39
N LYS A 355 82.64 -54.19 49.44
CA LYS A 355 83.72 -54.62 48.54
C LYS A 355 85.03 -53.90 48.87
N GLY A 356 86.10 -54.64 49.08
CA GLY A 356 87.40 -54.11 49.50
C GLY A 356 88.58 -55.01 49.15
N VAL A 357 89.79 -54.60 49.53
CA VAL A 357 91.03 -55.33 49.20
C VAL A 357 91.31 -56.43 50.22
N HIS A 358 91.52 -57.65 49.73
CA HIS A 358 91.87 -58.83 50.53
C HIS A 358 93.04 -58.57 51.49
N GLY A 359 92.86 -58.90 52.77
CA GLY A 359 93.88 -58.81 53.82
C GLY A 359 93.78 -57.58 54.75
N ASN A 360 92.99 -56.55 54.41
CA ASN A 360 92.81 -55.37 55.26
C ASN A 360 91.66 -55.56 56.27
N GLY A 361 91.68 -54.80 57.36
CA GLY A 361 90.55 -54.68 58.29
C GLY A 361 89.57 -53.58 57.84
N MET A 362 88.31 -53.66 58.26
CA MET A 362 87.33 -52.60 58.04
C MET A 362 86.43 -52.40 59.27
N ASP A 363 86.34 -51.15 59.70
CA ASP A 363 85.46 -50.66 60.75
C ASP A 363 84.20 -50.03 60.13
N ILE A 364 83.03 -50.35 60.66
CA ILE A 364 81.75 -49.76 60.21
C ILE A 364 81.13 -48.93 61.34
N TYR A 365 80.71 -47.70 61.02
CA TYR A 365 80.14 -46.73 61.97
C TYR A 365 78.78 -46.21 61.48
N VAL A 366 77.86 -45.94 62.40
CA VAL A 366 76.72 -45.03 62.16
C VAL A 366 77.15 -43.61 62.51
N GLU A 367 76.63 -42.62 61.80
CA GLU A 367 76.85 -41.20 62.08
C GLU A 367 76.69 -40.85 63.57
N GLY A 368 77.60 -40.02 64.10
CA GLY A 368 77.59 -39.62 65.51
C GLY A 368 78.07 -40.68 66.51
N ASN A 369 78.37 -41.91 66.07
CA ASN A 369 78.86 -42.98 66.94
C ASN A 369 80.41 -43.06 66.88
N HIS A 370 81.08 -42.94 68.04
CA HIS A 370 82.55 -42.89 68.11
C HIS A 370 83.24 -44.27 68.21
N THR A 371 82.46 -45.33 68.42
CA THR A 371 82.94 -46.72 68.43
C THR A 371 82.37 -47.46 67.22
N PRO A 372 83.14 -48.30 66.51
CA PRO A 372 82.62 -49.07 65.40
C PRO A 372 81.56 -50.05 65.89
N LEU A 373 80.50 -50.23 65.09
CA LEU A 373 79.45 -51.22 65.34
C LEU A 373 79.98 -52.65 65.16
N THR A 374 80.95 -52.81 64.26
CA THR A 374 81.57 -54.08 63.91
C THR A 374 82.95 -53.82 63.31
N HIS A 375 83.87 -54.75 63.56
CA HIS A 375 85.23 -54.79 63.02
C HIS A 375 85.43 -56.17 62.39
N THR A 376 85.88 -56.23 61.14
CA THR A 376 86.11 -57.51 60.46
C THR A 376 87.28 -57.45 59.48
N CYS A 377 87.89 -58.61 59.23
CA CYS A 377 88.99 -58.80 58.29
C CYS A 377 88.46 -59.29 56.93
N ILE A 378 88.96 -58.70 55.84
CA ILE A 378 88.53 -58.99 54.47
C ILE A 378 89.21 -60.28 53.98
N SER A 379 88.52 -61.42 54.07
CA SER A 379 89.03 -62.73 53.62
C SER A 379 88.86 -63.00 52.12
N ASP A 380 87.97 -62.27 51.46
CA ASP A 380 87.66 -62.34 50.02
C ASP A 380 87.27 -60.93 49.56
N ASP A 381 87.31 -60.61 48.26
CA ASP A 381 87.07 -59.26 47.72
C ASP A 381 85.72 -58.62 48.14
N ILE A 382 84.76 -59.43 48.62
CA ILE A 382 83.46 -59.00 49.17
C ILE A 382 83.26 -59.66 50.53
N PHE A 383 82.82 -58.90 51.53
CA PHE A 383 82.38 -59.44 52.82
C PHE A 383 80.98 -58.95 53.22
N SER A 384 80.35 -59.66 54.17
CA SER A 384 79.05 -59.30 54.73
C SER A 384 79.09 -59.19 56.26
N THR A 385 78.32 -58.27 56.84
CA THR A 385 78.18 -58.15 58.30
C THR A 385 76.76 -57.72 58.69
N ASP A 386 76.29 -58.20 59.84
CA ASP A 386 74.97 -57.87 60.38
C ASP A 386 75.06 -56.68 61.35
N ILE A 387 74.16 -55.70 61.23
CA ILE A 387 74.03 -54.56 62.14
C ILE A 387 72.56 -54.36 62.54
N PHE A 388 72.36 -53.63 63.65
CA PHE A 388 71.04 -53.25 64.13
C PHE A 388 70.86 -51.74 64.07
N LEU A 389 69.80 -51.27 63.42
CA LEU A 389 69.43 -49.85 63.32
C LEU A 389 68.02 -49.63 63.89
N SER A 390 67.80 -48.51 64.57
CA SER A 390 66.45 -48.09 64.98
C SER A 390 65.66 -47.56 63.78
N GLU A 391 64.35 -47.37 63.95
CA GLU A 391 63.54 -46.60 62.99
C GLU A 391 64.17 -45.22 62.74
N GLY A 392 64.14 -44.76 61.48
CA GLY A 392 64.79 -43.54 60.99
C GLY A 392 65.80 -43.77 59.86
N SER A 393 66.33 -42.67 59.33
CA SER A 393 67.39 -42.65 58.31
C SER A 393 68.76 -42.55 58.97
N HIS A 394 69.68 -43.45 58.63
CA HIS A 394 71.03 -43.55 59.20
C HIS A 394 72.07 -43.48 58.09
N HIS A 395 73.08 -42.63 58.27
CA HIS A 395 74.27 -42.61 57.42
C HIS A 395 75.30 -43.59 57.97
N ILE A 396 75.68 -44.59 57.17
CA ILE A 396 76.64 -45.64 57.54
C ILE A 396 77.96 -45.40 56.81
N TYR A 397 79.04 -45.34 57.57
CA TYR A 397 80.40 -45.13 57.11
C TYR A 397 81.21 -46.42 57.20
N ALA A 398 82.10 -46.62 56.23
CA ALA A 398 83.08 -47.69 56.20
C ALA A 398 84.49 -47.08 56.22
N HIS A 399 85.30 -47.45 57.22
CA HIS A 399 86.67 -47.00 57.36
C HIS A 399 87.64 -48.19 57.26
N PRO A 400 88.57 -48.21 56.29
CA PRO A 400 89.60 -49.24 56.23
C PRO A 400 90.60 -49.06 57.37
N VAL A 401 91.02 -50.18 57.96
CA VAL A 401 92.00 -50.25 59.05
C VAL A 401 93.30 -50.83 58.48
N ASP A 402 94.31 -49.97 58.32
CA ASP A 402 95.67 -50.34 57.90
C ASP A 402 96.69 -49.88 58.97
N ALA A 403 97.76 -50.66 59.15
CA ALA A 403 98.78 -50.44 60.17
C ALA A 403 99.77 -49.32 59.81
N SER A 404 99.79 -48.85 58.55
CA SER A 404 100.67 -47.74 58.15
C SER A 404 100.27 -47.05 56.84
N TYR A 405 99.34 -46.08 56.85
CA TYR A 405 99.37 -44.88 55.98
C TYR A 405 98.28 -43.85 56.40
N THR A 406 98.41 -42.61 55.92
CA THR A 406 97.46 -41.51 56.14
C THR A 406 96.09 -41.80 55.52
N ILE A 407 95.01 -41.39 56.18
CA ILE A 407 93.63 -41.48 55.66
C ILE A 407 93.53 -40.69 54.35
N ILE A 408 93.17 -41.37 53.26
CA ILE A 408 92.90 -40.77 51.93
C ILE A 408 91.52 -41.24 51.49
N ASN A 409 90.65 -40.28 51.14
CA ASN A 409 89.28 -40.43 50.64
C ASN A 409 88.39 -41.44 51.39
N LEU A 410 87.57 -40.89 52.30
CA LEU A 410 86.39 -41.60 52.81
C LEU A 410 85.38 -41.79 51.66
N PRO A 411 84.81 -42.99 51.44
CA PRO A 411 83.66 -43.14 50.55
C PRO A 411 82.45 -42.40 51.14
N ASP A 412 81.57 -41.89 50.28
CA ASP A 412 80.31 -41.29 50.73
C ASP A 412 79.49 -42.31 51.52
N PRO A 413 78.85 -41.92 52.65
CA PRO A 413 78.09 -42.84 53.47
C PRO A 413 76.86 -43.37 52.74
N ILE A 414 76.62 -44.68 52.82
CA ILE A 414 75.34 -45.23 52.41
C ILE A 414 74.27 -44.71 53.38
N THR A 415 73.14 -44.27 52.84
CA THR A 415 71.97 -43.89 53.65
C THR A 415 71.01 -45.07 53.67
N ILE A 416 70.74 -45.63 54.85
CA ILE A 416 69.75 -46.69 55.05
C ILE A 416 68.59 -46.15 55.87
N THR A 417 67.36 -46.35 55.40
CA THR A 417 66.15 -45.94 56.12
C THR A 417 65.43 -47.17 56.66
N VAL A 418 65.30 -47.26 57.97
CA VAL A 418 64.44 -48.25 58.62
C VAL A 418 63.09 -47.59 58.89
N ASP A 419 62.01 -48.13 58.34
CA ASP A 419 60.64 -47.64 58.55
C ASP A 419 59.71 -48.82 58.84
N GLN A 420 59.14 -48.83 60.04
CA GLN A 420 58.28 -49.93 60.52
C GLN A 420 56.81 -49.49 60.64
N THR A 421 56.47 -48.29 60.16
CA THR A 421 55.16 -47.67 60.34
C THR A 421 54.25 -47.94 59.14
N ALA A 422 53.24 -48.80 59.32
CA ALA A 422 52.35 -49.18 58.22
C ALA A 422 51.33 -48.10 57.79
N PRO A 423 51.02 -47.98 56.47
CA PRO A 423 50.11 -46.98 55.93
C PRO A 423 48.66 -47.11 56.41
N VAL A 424 47.93 -45.98 56.48
CA VAL A 424 46.53 -45.94 56.95
C VAL A 424 45.60 -45.38 55.87
N ILE A 425 44.70 -46.22 55.36
CA ILE A 425 43.63 -45.81 54.44
C ILE A 425 42.52 -45.11 55.23
N LYS A 426 42.14 -43.87 54.86
CA LYS A 426 41.20 -43.04 55.65
C LYS A 426 39.91 -42.62 54.96
N ALA A 427 39.94 -42.35 53.66
CA ALA A 427 38.79 -41.77 52.96
C ALA A 427 38.61 -42.37 51.56
N LEU A 428 37.37 -42.35 51.08
CA LEU A 428 37.00 -42.77 49.73
C LEU A 428 36.03 -41.76 49.12
N SER A 429 36.27 -41.37 47.87
CA SER A 429 35.28 -40.76 47.00
C SER A 429 34.90 -41.71 45.87
N VAL A 430 33.60 -41.90 45.64
CA VAL A 430 33.09 -42.60 44.46
C VAL A 430 32.68 -41.55 43.45
N THR A 431 33.42 -41.47 42.35
CA THR A 431 33.10 -40.53 41.28
C THR A 431 32.07 -41.19 40.37
N GLN A 432 30.82 -40.71 40.41
CA GLN A 432 29.82 -41.10 39.44
C GLN A 432 30.14 -40.41 38.10
N ASN A 433 30.95 -41.08 37.27
CA ASN A 433 31.13 -40.66 35.89
C ASN A 433 29.78 -40.89 35.15
N PRO A 434 29.30 -39.98 34.29
CA PRO A 434 28.06 -40.16 33.51
C PRO A 434 28.16 -41.20 32.36
N GLY A 435 28.97 -42.25 32.55
CA GLY A 435 29.22 -43.31 31.58
C GLY A 435 29.49 -44.64 32.27
N LYS A 436 29.69 -45.68 31.47
CA LYS A 436 29.76 -47.12 31.82
C LYS A 436 30.93 -47.56 32.73
N GLU A 437 31.55 -46.62 33.47
CA GLU A 437 32.70 -46.85 34.33
C GLU A 437 32.45 -46.25 35.71
N ARG A 438 32.60 -47.05 36.77
CA ARG A 438 32.60 -46.56 38.16
C ARG A 438 34.04 -46.48 38.64
N ILE A 439 34.42 -45.34 39.22
CA ILE A 439 35.76 -45.09 39.76
C ILE A 439 35.67 -44.85 41.27
N TRP A 440 36.38 -45.67 42.03
CA TRP A 440 36.60 -45.56 43.47
C TRP A 440 37.99 -44.97 43.71
N SER A 441 38.08 -43.79 44.30
CA SER A 441 39.34 -43.13 44.64
C SER A 441 39.52 -43.08 46.15
N PHE A 442 40.63 -43.57 46.67
CA PHE A 442 40.91 -43.69 48.11
C PHE A 442 42.14 -42.90 48.52
N VAL A 443 42.08 -42.30 49.72
CA VAL A 443 43.17 -41.53 50.32
C VAL A 443 43.81 -42.36 51.42
N THR A 444 45.13 -42.46 51.34
CA THR A 444 46.00 -43.13 52.30
C THR A 444 46.89 -42.08 52.92
N GLU A 445 46.96 -42.06 54.24
CA GLU A 445 47.97 -41.29 54.97
C GLU A 445 49.15 -42.18 55.30
N ASP A 446 50.33 -41.69 54.94
CA ASP A 446 51.64 -42.24 55.18
C ASP A 446 52.67 -41.08 55.13
N ASN A 447 53.89 -41.29 55.62
CA ASN A 447 54.97 -40.33 55.46
C ASN A 447 55.70 -40.47 54.10
N ASP A 448 55.60 -41.63 53.44
CA ASP A 448 56.19 -41.87 52.13
C ASP A 448 55.30 -41.37 50.96
N GLN A 449 55.95 -40.99 49.87
CA GLN A 449 55.33 -40.49 48.64
C GLN A 449 55.06 -41.59 47.59
N LYS A 450 55.50 -42.83 47.81
CA LYS A 450 55.48 -43.96 46.86
C LYS A 450 54.77 -45.20 47.45
N LEU A 451 53.46 -45.08 47.62
CA LEU A 451 52.59 -46.20 48.02
C LEU A 451 52.19 -47.07 46.81
N ILE A 452 52.02 -48.38 47.03
CA ILE A 452 51.34 -49.29 46.11
C ILE A 452 50.09 -49.91 46.75
N TYR A 453 49.15 -50.33 45.93
CA TYR A 453 47.82 -50.78 46.34
C TYR A 453 47.43 -52.07 45.66
N LYS A 454 46.89 -53.02 46.43
CA LYS A 454 46.12 -54.15 45.90
C LYS A 454 44.66 -53.99 46.31
N TYR A 455 43.76 -54.30 45.39
CA TYR A 455 42.32 -54.19 45.63
C TYR A 455 41.53 -55.35 45.02
N CYS A 456 40.27 -55.51 45.42
CA CYS A 456 39.28 -56.28 44.67
C CYS A 456 37.91 -55.61 44.75
N ILE A 457 37.09 -55.85 43.73
CA ILE A 457 35.72 -55.32 43.60
C ILE A 457 34.80 -56.54 43.43
N ASP A 458 33.82 -56.71 44.30
CA ASP A 458 32.87 -57.84 44.27
C ASP A 458 31.53 -57.41 44.92
N ARG A 459 30.53 -58.30 44.85
CA ARG A 459 29.23 -58.17 45.53
C ARG A 459 29.20 -58.84 46.91
N LYS A 460 30.33 -59.42 47.35
CA LYS A 460 30.52 -59.98 48.70
C LYS A 460 31.17 -58.96 49.61
N ALA A 461 30.77 -58.94 50.88
CA ALA A 461 31.52 -58.23 51.90
C ALA A 461 32.78 -59.04 52.28
N ASN A 462 33.91 -58.33 52.40
CA ASN A 462 35.21 -58.77 52.92
C ASN A 462 36.00 -59.90 52.18
N PRO A 463 35.95 -60.10 50.85
CA PRO A 463 36.98 -60.88 50.13
C PRO A 463 38.37 -60.20 50.21
N GLU A 464 39.44 -60.98 50.35
CA GLU A 464 40.81 -60.46 50.31
C GLU A 464 41.15 -59.79 48.97
N PRO A 465 42.03 -58.77 48.93
CA PRO A 465 42.34 -58.05 47.71
C PRO A 465 43.30 -58.88 46.85
N SER A 466 42.80 -59.29 45.67
CA SER A 466 43.44 -60.28 44.81
C SER A 466 44.06 -59.73 43.52
N GLN A 467 43.88 -58.44 43.20
CA GLN A 467 44.55 -57.84 42.05
C GLN A 467 46.03 -57.51 42.33
N SER A 468 46.82 -57.49 41.27
CA SER A 468 48.22 -57.06 41.29
C SER A 468 48.39 -55.63 41.81
N TYR A 469 49.54 -55.35 42.41
CA TYR A 469 49.86 -54.02 42.92
C TYR A 469 49.84 -52.93 41.84
N SER A 470 49.23 -51.80 42.19
CA SER A 470 49.10 -50.59 41.37
C SER A 470 49.55 -49.37 42.17
N THR A 471 50.19 -48.39 41.54
CA THR A 471 50.47 -47.08 42.16
C THR A 471 49.26 -46.15 42.16
N SER A 472 48.15 -46.56 41.55
CA SER A 472 46.93 -45.75 41.49
C SER A 472 46.20 -45.75 42.83
N GLN A 473 45.92 -44.56 43.37
CA GLN A 473 44.97 -44.32 44.45
C GLN A 473 43.50 -44.47 44.00
N SER A 474 43.25 -45.20 42.92
CA SER A 474 41.91 -45.49 42.43
C SER A 474 41.82 -46.83 41.71
N ALA A 475 40.62 -47.40 41.78
CA ALA A 475 40.21 -48.61 41.08
C ALA A 475 38.96 -48.32 40.25
N SER A 476 38.83 -48.95 39.09
CA SER A 476 37.61 -48.88 38.28
C SER A 476 37.13 -50.24 37.79
N ILE A 477 35.86 -50.27 37.37
CA ILE A 477 35.22 -51.42 36.73
C ILE A 477 34.41 -50.89 35.53
N GLU A 478 34.54 -51.57 34.38
CA GLU A 478 33.82 -51.28 33.14
C GLU A 478 32.68 -52.30 32.93
N GLU A 479 31.68 -51.99 32.09
CA GLU A 479 30.68 -52.98 31.66
C GLU A 479 31.30 -54.16 30.87
N PRO A 480 30.75 -55.39 30.95
CA PRO A 480 29.38 -55.73 31.36
C PRO A 480 29.25 -56.23 32.81
N GLU A 481 30.25 -56.02 33.67
CA GLU A 481 30.24 -56.57 35.03
C GLU A 481 29.31 -55.81 36.00
N LEU A 482 29.11 -54.51 35.75
CA LEU A 482 28.19 -53.65 36.50
C LEU A 482 26.73 -54.09 36.31
N LYS A 483 26.17 -54.69 37.37
CA LYS A 483 24.74 -54.94 37.52
C LYS A 483 24.19 -54.14 38.68
N ASP A 484 22.93 -53.72 38.59
CA ASP A 484 22.25 -52.99 39.66
C ASP A 484 22.32 -53.74 41.00
N GLY A 485 22.55 -52.98 42.07
CA GLY A 485 22.62 -53.48 43.45
C GLY A 485 23.84 -53.00 44.22
N MET A 486 24.10 -53.66 45.36
CA MET A 486 25.23 -53.35 46.25
C MET A 486 26.54 -53.93 45.71
N TRP A 487 27.57 -53.08 45.68
CA TRP A 487 28.95 -53.42 45.35
C TRP A 487 29.88 -53.02 46.48
N TYR A 488 30.95 -53.79 46.66
CA TYR A 488 32.00 -53.55 47.64
C TYR A 488 33.35 -53.37 46.93
N ILE A 489 34.20 -52.53 47.51
CA ILE A 489 35.62 -52.46 47.18
C ILE A 489 36.44 -52.71 48.44
N HIS A 490 37.48 -53.50 48.27
CA HIS A 490 38.42 -53.90 49.32
C HIS A 490 39.81 -53.47 48.91
N VAL A 491 40.55 -52.82 49.80
CA VAL A 491 41.87 -52.23 49.48
C VAL A 491 42.86 -52.54 50.61
N LYS A 492 44.11 -52.81 50.22
CA LYS A 492 45.28 -52.83 51.10
C LYS A 492 46.40 -52.02 50.44
N ALA A 493 47.03 -51.14 51.21
CA ALA A 493 48.19 -50.37 50.79
C ALA A 493 49.48 -51.02 51.31
N THR A 494 50.58 -50.78 50.61
CA THR A 494 51.93 -51.14 51.02
C THR A 494 52.83 -49.93 50.81
N ASP A 495 53.63 -49.58 51.83
CA ASP A 495 54.61 -48.49 51.76
C ASP A 495 55.93 -48.93 51.12
N ARG A 496 56.84 -47.96 50.98
CA ARG A 496 58.13 -48.15 50.34
C ARG A 496 59.06 -49.11 51.08
N ALA A 497 58.92 -49.26 52.40
CA ALA A 497 59.69 -50.19 53.24
C ALA A 497 59.11 -51.62 53.26
N GLY A 498 57.89 -51.79 52.74
CA GLY A 498 57.20 -53.07 52.62
C GLY A 498 56.16 -53.33 53.70
N ASN A 499 55.81 -52.36 54.56
CA ASN A 499 54.75 -52.57 55.54
C ASN A 499 53.37 -52.54 54.86
N GLU A 500 52.50 -53.48 55.22
CA GLU A 500 51.13 -53.53 54.68
C GLU A 500 50.10 -52.93 55.65
N SER A 501 49.20 -52.10 55.14
CA SER A 501 48.09 -51.51 55.88
C SER A 501 47.13 -52.57 56.46
N ALA A 502 46.30 -52.18 57.43
CA ALA A 502 45.08 -52.94 57.72
C ALA A 502 44.17 -52.99 56.48
N PHE A 503 43.40 -54.07 56.34
CA PHE A 503 42.46 -54.28 55.24
C PHE A 503 41.24 -53.34 55.40
N PHE A 504 40.94 -52.55 54.37
CA PHE A 504 39.83 -51.57 54.40
C PHE A 504 38.74 -51.92 53.37
N THR A 505 37.47 -51.74 53.76
CA THR A 505 36.29 -52.04 52.92
C THR A 505 35.32 -50.87 52.83
N PHE A 506 34.85 -50.59 51.61
CA PHE A 506 33.76 -49.65 51.35
C PHE A 506 32.65 -50.31 50.53
N ASN A 507 31.46 -49.72 50.51
CA ASN A 507 30.33 -50.17 49.69
C ASN A 507 29.64 -49.01 48.96
N THR A 508 28.94 -49.32 47.86
CA THR A 508 28.12 -48.37 47.10
C THR A 508 26.95 -49.08 46.40
N ILE A 509 25.93 -48.32 46.01
CA ILE A 509 24.85 -48.80 45.14
C ILE A 509 25.21 -48.43 43.69
N VAL A 510 25.17 -49.41 42.81
CA VAL A 510 25.13 -49.21 41.36
C VAL A 510 23.67 -49.27 40.92
N ASP A 511 23.26 -48.25 40.16
CA ASP A 511 21.98 -48.15 39.47
C ASP A 511 22.28 -47.49 38.12
N ASP A 512 22.16 -48.26 37.03
CA ASP A 512 22.34 -47.79 35.64
C ASP A 512 21.05 -48.00 34.81
N THR A 513 19.94 -48.38 35.45
CA THR A 513 18.65 -48.57 34.78
C THR A 513 17.95 -47.22 34.56
N PRO A 514 17.71 -46.78 33.30
CA PRO A 514 17.04 -45.50 33.06
C PRO A 514 15.55 -45.52 33.43
N PRO A 515 15.00 -44.38 33.93
CA PRO A 515 13.63 -44.32 34.43
C PRO A 515 12.58 -44.53 33.33
N VAL A 516 11.57 -45.36 33.60
CA VAL A 516 10.46 -45.59 32.66
C VAL A 516 9.32 -44.59 32.90
N ILE A 517 8.95 -43.85 31.86
CA ILE A 517 7.89 -42.83 31.90
C ILE A 517 6.65 -43.21 31.09
N GLN A 518 5.52 -42.61 31.43
CA GLN A 518 4.29 -42.67 30.65
C GLN A 518 3.78 -41.26 30.36
N ILE A 519 3.34 -40.99 29.12
CA ILE A 519 2.64 -39.76 28.73
C ILE A 519 1.14 -40.05 28.59
N LYS A 520 0.30 -39.26 29.26
CA LYS A 520 -1.16 -39.31 29.14
C LYS A 520 -1.70 -37.98 28.62
N ASN A 521 -2.43 -38.03 27.51
CA ASN A 521 -3.24 -36.91 27.04
C ASN A 521 -4.50 -36.80 27.93
N ILE A 522 -4.78 -35.61 28.45
CA ILE A 522 -5.91 -35.30 29.34
C ILE A 522 -6.76 -34.12 28.83
N SER A 523 -6.76 -33.91 27.51
CA SER A 523 -7.42 -32.78 26.86
C SER A 523 -8.95 -32.93 26.84
N GLU A 524 -9.67 -31.86 27.19
CA GLU A 524 -11.13 -31.83 27.18
C GLU A 524 -11.72 -31.36 25.83
N ASN A 525 -10.92 -30.72 24.97
CA ASN A 525 -11.33 -30.25 23.65
C ASN A 525 -10.16 -30.27 22.64
N HIS A 526 -10.45 -30.04 21.36
CA HIS A 526 -9.47 -30.12 20.26
C HIS A 526 -8.58 -28.87 20.11
N LEU A 527 -9.00 -27.71 20.65
CA LEU A 527 -8.27 -26.43 20.55
C LEU A 527 -7.12 -26.30 21.54
N VAL A 528 -7.19 -27.03 22.65
CA VAL A 528 -6.19 -27.02 23.72
C VAL A 528 -5.80 -28.45 24.05
N GLN A 529 -4.57 -28.82 23.72
CA GLN A 529 -4.03 -30.13 24.04
C GLN A 529 -3.17 -30.06 25.29
N LYS A 530 -3.50 -30.87 26.28
CA LYS A 530 -2.82 -30.95 27.57
C LYS A 530 -2.35 -32.38 27.83
N TRP A 531 -1.08 -32.50 28.17
CA TRP A 531 -0.48 -33.78 28.57
C TRP A 531 0.03 -33.70 29.99
N ILE A 532 -0.04 -34.83 30.67
CA ILE A 532 0.68 -35.10 31.91
C ILE A 532 1.61 -36.28 31.67
N TRP A 533 2.71 -36.33 32.41
CA TRP A 533 3.59 -37.49 32.45
C TRP A 533 4.01 -37.80 33.89
N PHE A 534 4.26 -39.07 34.13
CA PHE A 534 4.57 -39.64 35.43
C PHE A 534 5.46 -40.88 35.23
N PRO A 535 6.25 -41.28 36.24
CA PRO A 535 7.06 -42.48 36.15
C PRO A 535 6.20 -43.72 36.38
N ASP A 536 6.70 -44.90 36.00
CA ASP A 536 6.08 -46.16 36.43
C ASP A 536 6.21 -46.32 37.96
N LYS A 537 5.35 -47.17 38.55
CA LYS A 537 4.98 -47.18 39.99
C LYS A 537 6.11 -47.50 41.00
N LYS A 538 7.37 -47.60 40.58
CA LYS A 538 8.48 -48.09 41.41
C LYS A 538 9.55 -47.06 41.76
N GLU A 539 9.55 -45.89 41.14
CA GLU A 539 10.68 -44.95 41.22
C GLU A 539 10.30 -43.61 41.87
N THR A 540 11.21 -43.08 42.68
CA THR A 540 11.10 -41.78 43.37
C THR A 540 12.26 -40.86 42.96
N ASP A 541 12.08 -39.54 43.12
CA ASP A 541 13.09 -38.52 42.80
C ASP A 541 13.48 -38.42 41.32
N ILE A 542 12.48 -38.35 40.43
CA ILE A 542 12.68 -38.16 38.99
C ILE A 542 12.44 -36.70 38.58
N SER A 543 13.29 -36.22 37.67
CA SER A 543 13.24 -34.92 37.02
C SER A 543 13.00 -35.08 35.51
N TYR A 544 12.44 -34.06 34.86
CA TYR A 544 11.99 -34.11 33.47
C TYR A 544 12.43 -32.90 32.67
N ARG A 545 12.53 -33.09 31.35
CA ARG A 545 12.53 -31.99 30.36
C ARG A 545 11.65 -32.36 29.18
N HIS A 546 11.12 -31.36 28.49
CA HIS A 546 10.23 -31.57 27.37
C HIS A 546 10.44 -30.54 26.25
N LEU A 547 9.99 -30.87 25.05
CA LEU A 547 9.99 -30.01 23.86
C LEU A 547 8.69 -30.22 23.08
N LEU A 548 8.12 -29.14 22.57
CA LEU A 548 6.99 -29.11 21.66
C LEU A 548 7.42 -28.46 20.34
N ASP A 549 7.40 -29.21 19.25
CA ASP A 549 7.64 -28.68 17.90
C ASP A 549 6.88 -29.48 16.82
N GLN A 550 7.24 -29.30 15.55
CA GLN A 550 6.63 -29.98 14.39
C GLN A 550 7.53 -31.07 13.78
N LEU A 551 8.57 -31.52 14.48
CA LEU A 551 9.58 -32.47 13.99
C LEU A 551 9.46 -33.81 14.73
N PRO A 552 9.32 -34.96 14.05
CA PRO A 552 9.03 -36.24 14.71
C PRO A 552 10.16 -36.82 15.59
N HIS A 553 11.36 -36.25 15.54
CA HIS A 553 12.58 -36.82 16.15
C HIS A 553 13.43 -35.78 16.90
N SER A 554 12.84 -34.66 17.33
CA SER A 554 13.57 -33.65 18.07
C SER A 554 13.98 -34.11 19.47
N LYS A 555 15.12 -33.59 19.95
CA LYS A 555 15.65 -33.88 21.28
C LYS A 555 15.44 -32.67 22.19
N PRO A 556 14.75 -32.80 23.34
CA PRO A 556 14.63 -31.70 24.29
C PRO A 556 15.99 -31.34 24.87
N THR A 557 16.31 -30.05 24.87
CA THR A 557 17.56 -29.47 25.40
C THR A 557 17.29 -28.65 26.66
N GLY A 558 18.34 -28.35 27.42
CA GLY A 558 18.24 -27.67 28.72
C GLY A 558 18.10 -28.62 29.91
N ASP A 559 17.90 -28.01 31.08
CA ASP A 559 17.98 -28.65 32.39
C ASP A 559 16.74 -29.47 32.75
N PHE A 560 16.95 -30.59 33.43
CA PHE A 560 15.88 -31.38 34.01
C PHE A 560 15.32 -30.71 35.26
N ASN A 561 14.00 -30.71 35.42
CA ASN A 561 13.29 -30.02 36.50
C ASN A 561 11.97 -30.76 36.84
N ALA A 562 11.22 -30.28 37.84
CA ALA A 562 10.04 -30.98 38.36
C ALA A 562 8.76 -30.87 37.48
N ILE A 563 8.88 -30.53 36.20
CA ILE A 563 7.72 -30.36 35.31
C ILE A 563 7.09 -31.71 34.93
N THR A 564 5.80 -31.88 35.22
CA THR A 564 5.02 -33.11 34.97
C THR A 564 3.88 -32.91 33.97
N GLN A 565 3.75 -31.72 33.38
CA GLN A 565 2.67 -31.39 32.44
C GLN A 565 3.08 -30.26 31.48
N THR A 566 2.46 -30.23 30.31
CA THR A 566 2.53 -29.09 29.37
C THR A 566 1.21 -28.89 28.65
N THR A 567 1.05 -27.75 27.98
CA THR A 567 -0.17 -27.39 27.23
C THR A 567 0.20 -26.74 25.91
N LEU A 568 -0.42 -27.19 24.83
CA LEU A 568 -0.33 -26.64 23.48
C LEU A 568 -1.69 -26.06 23.10
N SER A 569 -1.72 -24.81 22.63
CA SER A 569 -2.95 -24.12 22.21
C SER A 569 -2.65 -23.08 21.13
N ASN A 570 -3.67 -22.70 20.36
CA ASN A 570 -3.59 -21.64 19.33
C ASN A 570 -2.54 -21.89 18.21
N VAL A 571 -2.27 -23.16 17.88
CA VAL A 571 -1.37 -23.57 16.80
C VAL A 571 -2.07 -24.53 15.84
N ASN A 572 -1.51 -24.70 14.63
CA ASN A 572 -2.06 -25.58 13.60
C ASN A 572 -1.03 -26.61 13.13
N GLY A 573 -1.52 -27.68 12.49
CA GLY A 573 -0.71 -28.75 11.91
C GLY A 573 -0.39 -29.88 12.88
N LYS A 574 0.48 -30.80 12.48
CA LYS A 574 0.93 -31.90 13.33
C LYS A 574 2.04 -31.42 14.27
N TRP A 575 1.85 -31.59 15.56
CA TRP A 575 2.81 -31.26 16.61
C TRP A 575 3.23 -32.53 17.35
N PHE A 576 4.48 -32.53 17.82
CA PHE A 576 5.09 -33.61 18.58
C PHE A 576 5.47 -33.08 19.96
N LEU A 577 5.16 -33.87 20.99
CA LEU A 577 5.62 -33.69 22.35
C LEU A 577 6.70 -34.73 22.61
N HIS A 578 7.91 -34.27 22.89
CA HIS A 578 9.05 -35.08 23.31
C HIS A 578 9.26 -34.87 24.81
N VAL A 579 9.26 -35.95 25.59
CA VAL A 579 9.56 -35.92 27.04
C VAL A 579 10.73 -36.84 27.33
N GLN A 580 11.64 -36.40 28.18
CA GLN A 580 12.74 -37.20 28.70
C GLN A 580 12.80 -37.05 30.22
N ALA A 581 12.96 -38.15 30.94
CA ALA A 581 13.20 -38.18 32.37
C ALA A 581 14.69 -38.37 32.69
N LYS A 582 15.05 -38.03 33.92
CA LYS A 582 16.34 -38.31 34.55
C LYS A 582 16.12 -38.59 36.03
N ASP A 583 16.62 -39.72 36.50
CA ASP A 583 16.53 -40.13 37.90
C ASP A 583 17.54 -39.36 38.80
N ARG A 584 17.56 -39.74 40.08
CA ARG A 584 18.49 -39.23 41.11
C ARG A 584 19.95 -39.67 40.94
N PHE A 585 20.24 -40.70 40.15
CA PHE A 585 21.60 -41.23 39.92
C PHE A 585 22.22 -40.74 38.62
N GLY A 586 21.42 -40.12 37.75
CA GLY A 586 21.85 -39.45 36.55
C GLY A 586 21.34 -40.08 35.24
N ASN A 587 20.67 -41.23 35.32
CA ASN A 587 20.31 -42.02 34.15
C ASN A 587 19.14 -41.35 33.43
N ALA A 588 19.31 -41.06 32.14
CA ALA A 588 18.31 -40.39 31.32
C ALA A 588 17.50 -41.41 30.52
N SER A 589 16.17 -41.32 30.58
CA SER A 589 15.27 -42.19 29.83
C SER A 589 15.47 -42.05 28.32
N GLU A 590 14.99 -43.03 27.56
CA GLU A 590 14.67 -42.82 26.15
C GLU A 590 13.66 -41.67 25.98
N ILE A 591 13.70 -41.00 24.84
CA ILE A 591 12.81 -39.85 24.57
C ILE A 591 11.43 -40.37 24.15
N MET A 592 10.47 -40.32 25.07
CA MET A 592 9.09 -40.67 24.74
C MET A 592 8.46 -39.56 23.89
N THR A 593 7.96 -39.95 22.71
CA THR A 593 7.35 -39.02 21.75
C THR A 593 5.89 -39.37 21.54
N THR A 594 5.01 -38.38 21.66
CA THR A 594 3.60 -38.48 21.22
C THR A 594 3.28 -37.35 20.25
N SER A 595 2.21 -37.47 19.47
CA SER A 595 1.84 -36.47 18.47
C SER A 595 0.35 -36.19 18.46
N VAL A 596 -0.02 -34.96 18.12
CA VAL A 596 -1.40 -34.53 17.88
C VAL A 596 -1.50 -33.71 16.61
N PHE A 597 -2.64 -33.76 15.94
CA PHE A 597 -2.97 -32.85 14.85
C PHE A 597 -3.86 -31.74 15.41
N MET A 598 -3.36 -30.51 15.37
CA MET A 598 -4.10 -29.32 15.79
C MET A 598 -4.74 -28.66 14.57
N ASP A 599 -6.06 -28.46 14.64
CA ASP A 599 -6.78 -27.63 13.67
C ASP A 599 -7.59 -26.58 14.43
N CYS A 600 -7.03 -25.36 14.45
CA CYS A 600 -7.63 -24.17 15.01
C CYS A 600 -8.05 -23.17 13.92
N ILE A 601 -8.07 -23.56 12.63
CA ILE A 601 -8.46 -22.66 11.53
C ILE A 601 -9.98 -22.76 11.32
N PRO A 602 -10.76 -21.68 11.48
CA PRO A 602 -12.18 -21.74 11.18
C PRO A 602 -12.46 -21.77 9.67
N PRO A 603 -13.44 -22.56 9.20
CA PRO A 603 -13.76 -22.70 7.78
C PRO A 603 -14.32 -21.41 7.19
N LYS A 604 -13.91 -21.09 5.96
CA LYS A 604 -14.34 -19.88 5.23
C LYS A 604 -15.50 -20.19 4.30
N ILE A 605 -16.56 -19.38 4.37
CA ILE A 605 -17.71 -19.49 3.46
C ILE A 605 -17.46 -18.69 2.19
N ASN A 606 -17.54 -19.37 1.05
CA ASN A 606 -17.37 -18.82 -0.29
C ASN A 606 -18.68 -18.89 -1.11
N GLY A 607 -18.75 -18.13 -2.20
CA GLY A 607 -19.90 -18.12 -3.13
C GLY A 607 -21.04 -17.15 -2.78
N LEU A 608 -20.96 -16.43 -1.66
CA LEU A 608 -21.98 -15.47 -1.22
C LEU A 608 -21.61 -14.02 -1.58
N SER A 609 -22.58 -13.27 -2.11
CA SER A 609 -22.47 -11.84 -2.38
C SER A 609 -23.82 -11.12 -2.21
N ASN A 610 -23.78 -9.79 -2.03
CA ASN A 610 -24.97 -8.95 -2.00
C ASN A 610 -25.60 -8.85 -3.40
N ASP A 611 -26.91 -9.05 -3.49
CA ASP A 611 -27.69 -9.00 -4.72
C ASP A 611 -28.68 -7.83 -4.66
N LEU A 612 -28.21 -6.64 -5.04
CA LEU A 612 -28.99 -5.40 -4.96
C LEU A 612 -29.94 -5.18 -6.15
N ILE A 613 -30.05 -6.15 -7.06
CA ILE A 613 -30.99 -6.09 -8.19
C ILE A 613 -32.32 -6.71 -7.74
N PRO A 614 -33.44 -5.96 -7.73
CA PRO A 614 -34.76 -6.49 -7.34
C PRO A 614 -35.17 -7.72 -8.13
N LYS A 615 -35.62 -8.77 -7.45
CA LYS A 615 -36.01 -10.07 -8.05
C LYS A 615 -37.23 -10.67 -7.34
N LYS A 616 -37.99 -11.51 -8.03
CA LYS A 616 -39.15 -12.23 -7.44
C LYS A 616 -38.75 -13.34 -6.46
N GLU A 617 -37.57 -13.92 -6.72
CA GLU A 617 -36.96 -14.98 -5.92
C GLU A 617 -35.44 -14.84 -5.88
N LYS A 618 -34.84 -15.38 -4.83
CA LYS A 618 -33.39 -15.52 -4.68
C LYS A 618 -33.07 -16.91 -4.15
N THR A 619 -32.21 -17.62 -4.88
CA THR A 619 -31.44 -18.74 -4.34
C THR A 619 -30.03 -18.24 -4.05
N TRP A 620 -29.53 -18.54 -2.86
CA TRP A 620 -28.11 -18.45 -2.53
C TRP A 620 -27.55 -19.87 -2.49
N VAL A 621 -26.34 -20.03 -3.02
CA VAL A 621 -25.54 -21.25 -2.93
C VAL A 621 -24.19 -20.83 -2.37
N TRP A 622 -23.63 -21.63 -1.47
CA TRP A 622 -22.34 -21.40 -0.84
C TRP A 622 -21.55 -22.69 -0.74
N HIS A 623 -20.25 -22.58 -0.46
CA HIS A 623 -19.40 -23.72 -0.15
C HIS A 623 -18.34 -23.30 0.87
N SER A 624 -17.64 -24.28 1.45
CA SER A 624 -16.53 -24.04 2.36
C SER A 624 -15.20 -23.91 1.59
N SER A 625 -14.15 -23.48 2.28
CA SER A 625 -12.75 -23.71 1.92
C SER A 625 -12.32 -25.17 2.12
N GLU A 626 -13.01 -25.91 2.99
CA GLU A 626 -12.64 -27.27 3.41
C GLU A 626 -13.72 -28.32 3.10
N PRO A 627 -13.34 -29.60 2.91
CA PRO A 627 -14.28 -30.72 2.85
C PRO A 627 -14.99 -30.93 4.20
N GLU A 628 -16.06 -31.73 4.19
CA GLU A 628 -16.84 -32.16 5.37
C GLU A 628 -17.44 -31.05 6.27
N THR A 629 -17.31 -29.79 5.88
CA THR A 629 -17.88 -28.64 6.59
C THR A 629 -19.41 -28.72 6.63
N THR A 630 -19.97 -28.48 7.82
CA THR A 630 -21.40 -28.35 8.05
C THR A 630 -21.79 -26.88 8.25
N PHE A 631 -23.05 -26.53 7.98
CA PHE A 631 -23.54 -25.15 8.01
C PHE A 631 -24.83 -25.03 8.81
N ARG A 632 -25.04 -23.84 9.39
CA ARG A 632 -26.37 -23.38 9.82
C ARG A 632 -26.65 -22.03 9.16
N PHE A 633 -27.90 -21.77 8.83
CA PHE A 633 -28.30 -20.50 8.23
C PHE A 633 -29.67 -20.03 8.72
N GLN A 634 -29.93 -18.75 8.54
CA GLN A 634 -31.24 -18.13 8.75
C GLN A 634 -31.43 -17.02 7.72
N ILE A 635 -32.66 -16.89 7.21
CA ILE A 635 -33.07 -15.74 6.39
C ILE A 635 -34.06 -14.90 7.19
N ASN A 636 -33.83 -13.59 7.28
CA ASN A 636 -34.74 -12.63 7.92
C ASN A 636 -34.51 -11.21 7.34
N GLN A 637 -35.10 -10.17 7.94
CA GLN A 637 -34.94 -8.77 7.49
C GLN A 637 -33.94 -7.94 8.33
N GLN A 638 -33.26 -8.56 9.29
CA GLN A 638 -32.30 -7.89 10.17
C GLN A 638 -30.89 -7.95 9.56
N PRO A 639 -30.09 -6.87 9.59
CA PRO A 639 -28.73 -6.86 9.03
C PRO A 639 -27.72 -7.69 9.84
N LYS A 640 -28.06 -8.08 11.08
CA LYS A 640 -27.29 -8.98 11.95
C LYS A 640 -28.26 -9.92 12.67
N THR A 641 -27.86 -11.17 12.90
CA THR A 641 -28.65 -12.14 13.68
C THR A 641 -27.76 -13.08 14.49
N VAL A 642 -28.29 -13.65 15.57
CA VAL A 642 -27.64 -14.72 16.33
C VAL A 642 -28.22 -16.05 15.86
N LEU A 643 -27.43 -16.80 15.09
CA LEU A 643 -27.84 -18.10 14.56
C LEU A 643 -28.00 -19.13 15.68
N LYS A 644 -29.18 -19.77 15.74
CA LYS A 644 -29.51 -20.86 16.68
C LYS A 644 -29.88 -22.12 15.90
N GLY A 645 -29.64 -23.29 16.49
CA GLY A 645 -29.95 -24.60 15.90
C GLY A 645 -28.72 -25.43 15.48
N LYS A 646 -29.00 -26.66 15.03
CA LYS A 646 -28.00 -27.66 14.61
C LYS A 646 -27.39 -27.31 13.26
N PHE A 647 -26.10 -27.62 13.09
CA PHE A 647 -25.41 -27.59 11.80
C PHE A 647 -25.83 -28.81 10.95
N LYS A 648 -25.84 -28.65 9.63
CA LYS A 648 -26.25 -29.65 8.62
C LYS A 648 -25.39 -29.52 7.37
N THR A 649 -25.35 -30.53 6.51
CA THR A 649 -24.65 -30.51 5.20
C THR A 649 -25.34 -29.64 4.12
N VAL A 650 -26.09 -28.60 4.52
CA VAL A 650 -26.87 -27.75 3.62
C VAL A 650 -26.03 -26.60 3.07
N ASN A 651 -25.95 -26.49 1.75
CA ASN A 651 -25.11 -25.54 1.03
C ASN A 651 -25.91 -24.52 0.18
N GLN A 652 -27.23 -24.48 0.34
CA GLN A 652 -28.11 -23.57 -0.39
C GLN A 652 -29.35 -23.18 0.42
N ALA A 653 -29.91 -22.01 0.12
CA ALA A 653 -31.19 -21.54 0.64
C ALA A 653 -31.94 -20.73 -0.41
N LYS A 654 -33.28 -20.84 -0.42
CA LYS A 654 -34.16 -20.12 -1.36
C LYS A 654 -35.22 -19.32 -0.61
N ILE A 655 -35.53 -18.14 -1.14
CA ILE A 655 -36.65 -17.29 -0.72
C ILE A 655 -37.45 -16.84 -1.96
N THR A 656 -38.77 -16.79 -1.84
CA THR A 656 -39.73 -16.49 -2.93
C THR A 656 -40.90 -15.65 -2.42
N GLY A 657 -41.57 -14.91 -3.30
CA GLY A 657 -42.92 -14.39 -3.06
C GLY A 657 -43.07 -13.30 -1.98
N LEU A 658 -41.96 -12.73 -1.50
CA LEU A 658 -41.92 -11.68 -0.48
C LEU A 658 -41.41 -10.36 -1.06
N ASN A 659 -41.59 -9.25 -0.33
CA ASN A 659 -41.14 -7.93 -0.72
C ASN A 659 -40.18 -7.33 0.32
N GLY A 660 -39.21 -6.54 -0.13
CA GLY A 660 -38.25 -5.83 0.71
C GLY A 660 -36.86 -6.48 0.77
N LYS A 661 -36.00 -5.94 1.64
CA LYS A 661 -34.61 -6.40 1.80
C LYS A 661 -34.53 -7.54 2.80
N TYR A 662 -34.04 -8.70 2.34
CA TYR A 662 -33.78 -9.86 3.18
C TYR A 662 -32.28 -10.12 3.27
N TYR A 663 -31.85 -10.63 4.42
CA TYR A 663 -30.49 -11.04 4.71
C TYR A 663 -30.46 -12.55 4.93
N LEU A 664 -29.55 -13.23 4.23
CA LEU A 664 -29.12 -14.57 4.55
C LEU A 664 -27.89 -14.46 5.46
N HIS A 665 -27.98 -15.08 6.63
CA HIS A 665 -26.84 -15.28 7.52
C HIS A 665 -26.46 -16.75 7.48
N VAL A 666 -25.18 -17.05 7.22
CA VAL A 666 -24.63 -18.42 7.20
C VAL A 666 -23.45 -18.49 8.14
N GLN A 667 -23.35 -19.60 8.89
CA GLN A 667 -22.16 -19.94 9.66
C GLN A 667 -21.74 -21.37 9.36
N ALA A 668 -20.43 -21.57 9.20
CA ALA A 668 -19.81 -22.85 8.95
C ALA A 668 -19.24 -23.44 10.25
N LYS A 669 -19.16 -24.77 10.30
CA LYS A 669 -18.44 -25.56 11.29
C LYS A 669 -17.73 -26.72 10.60
N ASP A 670 -16.43 -26.80 10.76
CA ASP A 670 -15.59 -27.84 10.17
C ASP A 670 -15.74 -29.19 10.92
N ALA A 671 -14.95 -30.18 10.51
CA ALA A 671 -14.91 -31.50 11.15
C ALA A 671 -14.22 -31.47 12.53
N ALA A 672 -13.22 -30.59 12.74
CA ALA A 672 -12.50 -30.45 14.01
C ALA A 672 -13.39 -29.89 15.11
N GLY A 673 -14.29 -28.97 14.75
CA GLY A 673 -15.28 -28.35 15.60
C GLY A 673 -15.24 -26.81 15.63
N ASN A 674 -14.42 -26.15 14.82
CA ASN A 674 -14.25 -24.70 14.83
C ASN A 674 -15.43 -23.99 14.16
N TYR A 675 -15.79 -22.82 14.68
CA TYR A 675 -16.89 -22.02 14.16
C TYR A 675 -16.36 -20.90 13.26
N GLY A 676 -16.67 -20.98 11.97
CA GLY A 676 -16.43 -19.88 11.03
C GLY A 676 -17.20 -18.61 11.42
N GLU A 677 -16.83 -17.48 10.83
CA GLU A 677 -17.58 -16.23 11.00
C GLU A 677 -19.01 -16.31 10.41
N VAL A 678 -19.90 -15.45 10.91
CA VAL A 678 -21.27 -15.36 10.38
C VAL A 678 -21.28 -14.44 9.15
N ILE A 679 -21.16 -15.03 7.97
CA ILE A 679 -21.27 -14.30 6.71
C ILE A 679 -22.73 -13.89 6.48
N SER A 680 -22.94 -12.59 6.23
CA SER A 680 -24.26 -11.98 6.07
C SER A 680 -24.36 -11.28 4.72
N VAL A 681 -25.23 -11.76 3.83
CA VAL A 681 -25.45 -11.16 2.50
C VAL A 681 -26.93 -10.86 2.28
N SER A 682 -27.22 -9.80 1.53
CA SER A 682 -28.58 -9.34 1.29
C SER A 682 -29.06 -9.56 -0.12
N ALA A 683 -30.39 -9.66 -0.29
CA ALA A 683 -31.07 -9.55 -1.56
C ALA A 683 -32.29 -8.64 -1.45
N LEU A 684 -32.60 -7.92 -2.52
CA LEU A 684 -33.86 -7.18 -2.65
C LEU A 684 -34.90 -8.04 -3.38
N LEU A 685 -36.01 -8.33 -2.69
CA LEU A 685 -37.15 -9.01 -3.28
C LEU A 685 -38.25 -8.02 -3.64
N ASP A 686 -38.83 -8.19 -4.82
CA ASP A 686 -39.90 -7.35 -5.33
C ASP A 686 -40.84 -8.14 -6.24
N ASN A 687 -42.09 -8.26 -5.78
CA ASN A 687 -43.22 -8.86 -6.49
C ASN A 687 -44.33 -7.83 -6.77
N THR A 688 -44.06 -6.53 -6.60
CA THR A 688 -44.96 -5.44 -6.97
C THR A 688 -44.73 -4.97 -8.41
N THR A 689 -45.63 -4.17 -8.96
CA THR A 689 -45.52 -3.66 -10.35
C THR A 689 -45.39 -2.14 -10.38
N ALA A 690 -44.39 -1.64 -11.10
CA ALA A 690 -44.21 -0.22 -11.40
C ALA A 690 -45.49 0.50 -11.88
N GLU A 691 -45.89 1.55 -11.16
CA GLU A 691 -47.04 2.41 -11.47
C GLU A 691 -46.66 3.50 -12.50
N LEU A 692 -47.47 3.68 -13.54
CA LEU A 692 -47.22 4.69 -14.58
C LEU A 692 -47.91 6.03 -14.25
N LYS A 693 -47.15 7.14 -14.33
CA LYS A 693 -47.58 8.51 -14.00
C LYS A 693 -47.29 9.48 -15.14
N GLY A 694 -48.02 10.60 -15.17
CA GLY A 694 -47.81 11.72 -16.12
C GLY A 694 -48.72 11.74 -17.35
N LEU A 695 -49.54 10.71 -17.58
CA LEU A 695 -50.47 10.65 -18.70
C LEU A 695 -51.88 11.15 -18.33
N SER A 696 -52.50 11.89 -19.23
CA SER A 696 -53.90 12.33 -19.14
C SER A 696 -54.53 12.47 -20.54
N ASN A 697 -55.85 12.48 -20.60
CA ASN A 697 -56.60 12.70 -21.84
C ASN A 697 -56.57 14.17 -22.25
N ASP A 698 -56.36 14.46 -23.54
CA ASP A 698 -56.37 15.81 -24.11
C ASP A 698 -57.52 15.96 -25.13
N PRO A 699 -58.69 16.47 -24.70
CA PRO A 699 -59.86 16.63 -25.57
C PRO A 699 -59.80 17.89 -26.45
N VAL A 700 -58.71 18.67 -26.41
CA VAL A 700 -58.57 19.89 -27.22
C VAL A 700 -57.92 19.52 -28.57
N PRO A 701 -58.54 19.87 -29.72
CA PRO A 701 -57.91 19.68 -31.03
C PRO A 701 -56.56 20.38 -31.15
N ARG A 702 -55.54 19.68 -31.65
CA ARG A 702 -54.17 20.20 -31.86
C ARG A 702 -53.55 19.58 -33.12
N LYS A 703 -52.61 20.26 -33.75
CA LYS A 703 -51.85 19.71 -34.89
C LYS A 703 -50.86 18.60 -34.48
N THR A 704 -50.36 18.72 -33.25
CA THR A 704 -49.33 17.85 -32.67
C THR A 704 -49.66 17.56 -31.21
N LYS A 705 -49.45 16.32 -30.78
CA LYS A 705 -49.48 15.92 -29.37
C LYS A 705 -48.17 15.25 -29.00
N ILE A 706 -47.54 15.76 -27.94
CA ILE A 706 -46.47 15.10 -27.22
C ILE A 706 -47.07 14.50 -25.95
N TRP A 707 -46.72 13.25 -25.65
CA TRP A 707 -46.95 12.62 -24.35
C TRP A 707 -45.61 12.32 -23.68
N THR A 708 -45.57 12.53 -22.37
CA THR A 708 -44.42 12.20 -21.52
C THR A 708 -44.96 11.45 -20.31
N TRP A 709 -44.28 10.39 -19.91
CA TRP A 709 -44.63 9.54 -18.78
C TRP A 709 -43.42 9.21 -17.93
N LYS A 710 -43.65 8.72 -16.72
CA LYS A 710 -42.62 8.21 -15.80
C LYS A 710 -43.18 7.12 -14.91
N SER A 711 -42.31 6.28 -14.38
CA SER A 711 -42.64 5.26 -13.38
C SER A 711 -42.66 5.84 -11.96
N SER A 712 -43.28 5.11 -11.02
CA SER A 712 -43.05 5.22 -9.57
C SER A 712 -41.65 4.76 -9.15
N GLU A 713 -41.02 3.89 -9.94
CA GLU A 713 -39.79 3.18 -9.62
C GLU A 713 -38.63 3.51 -10.58
N PRO A 714 -37.38 3.51 -10.10
CA PRO A 714 -36.20 3.63 -10.95
C PRO A 714 -36.05 2.39 -11.87
N GLU A 715 -35.24 2.53 -12.92
CA GLU A 715 -34.91 1.47 -13.91
C GLU A 715 -36.12 0.77 -14.57
N THR A 716 -37.31 1.38 -14.49
CA THR A 716 -38.49 0.90 -15.21
C THR A 716 -38.36 1.16 -16.71
N THR A 717 -38.55 0.10 -17.48
CA THR A 717 -38.63 0.14 -18.94
C THR A 717 -40.09 0.21 -19.41
N TYR A 718 -40.32 0.72 -20.61
CA TYR A 718 -41.65 0.99 -21.16
C TYR A 718 -41.80 0.38 -22.55
N ARG A 719 -43.02 -0.02 -22.91
CA ARG A 719 -43.42 -0.20 -24.32
C ARG A 719 -44.72 0.54 -24.57
N TYR A 720 -44.87 1.09 -25.78
CA TYR A 720 -46.05 1.87 -26.13
C TYR A 720 -46.53 1.58 -27.56
N LEU A 721 -47.80 1.92 -27.82
CA LEU A 721 -48.43 1.86 -29.13
C LEU A 721 -49.38 3.04 -29.27
N ILE A 722 -49.34 3.72 -30.42
CA ILE A 722 -50.27 4.78 -30.78
C ILE A 722 -51.16 4.28 -31.93
N ASN A 723 -52.48 4.32 -31.75
CA ASN A 723 -53.45 3.91 -32.78
C ASN A 723 -54.78 4.69 -32.62
N ASN A 724 -55.82 4.28 -33.34
CA ASN A 724 -57.17 4.87 -33.28
C ASN A 724 -58.19 3.99 -32.53
N LYS A 725 -57.75 3.05 -31.69
CA LYS A 725 -58.58 2.07 -30.96
C LYS A 725 -58.53 2.33 -29.44
N PRO A 726 -59.66 2.26 -28.72
CA PRO A 726 -59.68 2.51 -27.28
C PRO A 726 -59.02 1.41 -26.43
N LYS A 727 -58.64 0.27 -27.02
CA LYS A 727 -57.94 -0.85 -26.39
C LYS A 727 -56.94 -1.43 -27.39
N ALA A 728 -55.77 -1.87 -26.90
CA ALA A 728 -54.81 -2.63 -27.68
C ALA A 728 -54.03 -3.63 -26.82
N GLN A 729 -53.53 -4.69 -27.45
CA GLN A 729 -52.45 -5.49 -26.90
C GLN A 729 -51.11 -4.91 -27.38
N LEU A 730 -50.14 -4.86 -26.48
CA LEU A 730 -48.79 -4.39 -26.77
C LEU A 730 -47.88 -5.60 -27.04
N THR A 731 -47.24 -5.60 -28.20
CA THR A 731 -46.20 -6.56 -28.61
C THR A 731 -44.95 -5.77 -29.01
N GLY A 732 -43.76 -6.37 -28.80
CA GLY A 732 -42.48 -5.69 -28.99
C GLY A 732 -41.67 -5.47 -27.70
N PRO A 733 -40.42 -4.99 -27.83
CA PRO A 733 -39.48 -4.83 -26.73
C PRO A 733 -39.88 -3.69 -25.79
N PHE A 734 -39.40 -3.77 -24.55
CA PHE A 734 -39.42 -2.64 -23.62
C PHE A 734 -38.12 -1.83 -23.78
N THR A 735 -38.22 -0.50 -23.72
CA THR A 735 -37.10 0.44 -23.90
C THR A 735 -37.14 1.51 -22.80
N ASN A 736 -36.10 2.33 -22.68
CA ASN A 736 -36.09 3.47 -21.74
C ASN A 736 -36.87 4.70 -22.25
N GLN A 737 -37.61 4.57 -23.35
CA GLN A 737 -38.32 5.69 -23.96
C GLN A 737 -39.54 6.10 -23.12
N ASN A 738 -39.48 7.32 -22.60
CA ASN A 738 -40.45 7.90 -21.67
C ASN A 738 -41.35 8.99 -22.29
N SER A 739 -41.25 9.18 -23.60
CA SER A 739 -42.05 10.16 -24.35
C SER A 739 -42.26 9.75 -25.80
N THR A 740 -43.32 10.26 -26.43
CA THR A 740 -43.58 10.07 -27.85
C THR A 740 -44.44 11.19 -28.41
N THR A 741 -44.41 11.35 -29.73
CA THR A 741 -45.07 12.44 -30.45
C THR A 741 -45.89 11.89 -31.62
N ILE A 742 -47.07 12.46 -31.82
CA ILE A 742 -47.89 12.28 -33.01
C ILE A 742 -48.20 13.65 -33.62
N THR A 743 -48.11 13.77 -34.95
CA THR A 743 -48.33 15.00 -35.70
C THR A 743 -48.91 14.68 -37.08
N ASN A 744 -49.50 15.66 -37.76
CA ASN A 744 -49.90 15.60 -39.17
C ASN A 744 -50.90 14.47 -39.49
N LYS A 745 -51.83 14.21 -38.57
CA LYS A 745 -52.95 13.26 -38.73
C LYS A 745 -54.19 13.87 -38.09
N ASP A 746 -55.37 13.51 -38.58
CA ASP A 746 -56.64 14.04 -38.07
C ASP A 746 -57.46 12.94 -37.37
N GLY A 747 -58.25 13.35 -36.37
CA GLY A 747 -59.11 12.46 -35.60
C GLY A 747 -58.58 12.08 -34.22
N LYS A 748 -59.24 11.11 -33.58
CA LYS A 748 -58.98 10.69 -32.20
C LYS A 748 -57.95 9.56 -32.13
N TYR A 749 -56.83 9.81 -31.48
CA TYR A 749 -55.75 8.84 -31.30
C TYR A 749 -55.58 8.47 -29.83
N PHE A 750 -55.26 7.20 -29.58
CA PHE A 750 -55.00 6.63 -28.27
C PHE A 750 -53.53 6.23 -28.16
N LEU A 751 -52.91 6.59 -27.03
CA LEU A 751 -51.62 6.09 -26.58
C LEU A 751 -51.86 5.02 -25.52
N HIS A 752 -51.34 3.82 -25.76
CA HIS A 752 -51.27 2.74 -24.76
C HIS A 752 -49.83 2.60 -24.30
N VAL A 753 -49.57 2.55 -22.99
CA VAL A 753 -48.24 2.36 -22.40
C VAL A 753 -48.28 1.26 -21.34
N GLN A 754 -47.24 0.44 -21.29
CA GLN A 754 -47.04 -0.56 -20.24
C GLN A 754 -45.63 -0.46 -19.66
N THR A 755 -45.53 -0.56 -18.34
CA THR A 755 -44.28 -0.61 -17.56
C THR A 755 -43.75 -2.03 -17.38
N LYS A 756 -42.44 -2.14 -17.22
CA LYS A 756 -41.74 -3.32 -16.71
C LYS A 756 -40.57 -2.88 -15.82
N ASP A 757 -40.65 -3.23 -14.53
CA ASP A 757 -39.62 -2.95 -13.52
C ASP A 757 -38.40 -3.87 -13.63
N ALA A 758 -37.40 -3.62 -12.77
CA ALA A 758 -36.17 -4.39 -12.67
C ALA A 758 -36.40 -5.87 -12.29
N ALA A 759 -37.39 -6.15 -11.44
CA ALA A 759 -37.81 -7.50 -11.07
C ALA A 759 -38.64 -8.22 -12.16
N LYS A 760 -38.82 -7.57 -13.31
CA LYS A 760 -39.55 -8.05 -14.50
C LYS A 760 -41.04 -8.25 -14.25
N ASN A 761 -41.65 -7.61 -13.25
CA ASN A 761 -43.11 -7.56 -13.18
C ASN A 761 -43.63 -6.65 -14.31
N LEU A 762 -44.86 -6.90 -14.76
CA LEU A 762 -45.50 -6.15 -15.85
C LEU A 762 -46.64 -5.33 -15.26
N GLY A 763 -46.56 -4.00 -15.39
CA GLY A 763 -47.64 -3.12 -14.95
C GLY A 763 -48.89 -3.24 -15.82
N LYS A 764 -49.97 -2.61 -15.36
CA LYS A 764 -51.22 -2.50 -16.13
C LYS A 764 -51.02 -1.59 -17.35
N ILE A 765 -51.74 -1.87 -18.43
CA ILE A 765 -51.70 -1.02 -19.64
C ILE A 765 -52.52 0.25 -19.36
N THR A 766 -51.83 1.39 -19.27
CA THR A 766 -52.47 2.71 -19.17
C THR A 766 -52.82 3.21 -20.57
N THR A 767 -54.04 3.71 -20.75
CA THR A 767 -54.51 4.24 -22.05
C THR A 767 -55.02 5.66 -21.88
N VAL A 768 -54.53 6.58 -22.71
CA VAL A 768 -55.03 7.96 -22.82
C VAL A 768 -55.23 8.36 -24.28
N TYR A 769 -56.01 9.41 -24.54
CA TYR A 769 -56.28 9.89 -25.90
C TYR A 769 -55.93 11.37 -26.13
N CYS A 770 -55.78 11.74 -27.40
CA CYS A 770 -55.85 13.12 -27.88
C CYS A 770 -56.78 13.24 -29.09
N ILE A 771 -57.19 14.46 -29.41
CA ILE A 771 -57.81 14.81 -30.71
C ILE A 771 -56.79 15.59 -31.52
N LEU A 772 -56.52 15.15 -32.74
CA LEU A 772 -55.68 15.88 -33.68
C LEU A 772 -56.52 16.48 -34.81
N ASP A 773 -56.10 17.64 -35.28
CA ASP A 773 -56.78 18.40 -36.32
C ASP A 773 -55.80 19.33 -37.07
N ASN A 774 -55.64 19.07 -38.36
CA ASN A 774 -54.81 19.83 -39.30
C ASN A 774 -55.66 20.35 -40.47
N THR A 775 -56.97 20.14 -40.45
CA THR A 775 -57.88 20.62 -41.47
C THR A 775 -58.05 22.14 -41.33
N LYS A 776 -58.15 22.87 -42.44
CA LYS A 776 -58.34 24.33 -42.42
C LYS A 776 -59.84 24.68 -42.43
N PRO A 777 -60.30 25.65 -41.63
CA PRO A 777 -61.67 26.16 -41.72
C PRO A 777 -61.91 26.88 -43.05
N VAL A 778 -63.15 26.84 -43.57
CA VAL A 778 -63.53 27.47 -44.86
C VAL A 778 -64.59 28.55 -44.66
N VAL A 779 -64.28 29.80 -45.03
CA VAL A 779 -65.20 30.96 -44.87
C VAL A 779 -66.35 30.94 -45.89
N THR A 780 -67.57 31.11 -45.38
CA THR A 780 -68.84 31.01 -46.13
C THR A 780 -69.74 32.25 -45.94
N ASN A 781 -70.82 32.34 -46.72
CA ASN A 781 -71.88 33.37 -46.66
C ASN A 781 -71.47 34.82 -47.04
N LEU A 782 -70.40 35.00 -47.82
CA LEU A 782 -69.98 36.30 -48.37
C LEU A 782 -70.14 36.35 -49.90
N PHE A 783 -70.77 37.41 -50.40
CA PHE A 783 -71.02 37.65 -51.83
C PHE A 783 -70.84 39.13 -52.20
N ASP A 784 -70.45 39.39 -53.45
CA ASP A 784 -70.30 40.74 -54.01
C ASP A 784 -71.66 41.45 -54.17
N THR A 785 -71.64 42.79 -54.05
CA THR A 785 -72.82 43.65 -54.20
C THR A 785 -72.52 44.76 -55.22
N PRO A 786 -72.69 44.47 -56.53
CA PRO A 786 -72.28 45.39 -57.60
C PRO A 786 -73.25 46.56 -57.86
N LYS A 787 -74.49 46.48 -57.37
CA LYS A 787 -75.45 47.59 -57.46
C LYS A 787 -75.13 48.63 -56.37
N PRO A 788 -75.04 49.94 -56.69
CA PRO A 788 -74.82 50.97 -55.68
C PRO A 788 -75.94 51.00 -54.63
N ILE A 789 -75.57 51.25 -53.37
CA ILE A 789 -76.48 51.35 -52.21
C ILE A 789 -75.90 52.33 -51.18
N LYS A 790 -76.72 52.87 -50.27
CA LYS A 790 -76.25 53.86 -49.27
C LYS A 790 -75.40 53.27 -48.14
N SER A 791 -75.63 52.00 -47.79
CA SER A 791 -74.90 51.29 -46.73
C SER A 791 -74.94 49.78 -46.96
N LYS A 792 -74.00 49.04 -46.34
CA LYS A 792 -73.92 47.57 -46.40
C LYS A 792 -73.59 47.00 -45.04
N THR A 793 -74.32 45.95 -44.65
CA THR A 793 -73.91 45.02 -43.60
C THR A 793 -73.54 43.69 -44.25
N TRP A 794 -72.37 43.18 -43.90
CA TRP A 794 -71.95 41.81 -44.22
C TRP A 794 -72.15 40.93 -42.97
N LYS A 795 -72.50 39.67 -43.21
CA LYS A 795 -72.50 38.59 -42.22
C LYS A 795 -71.76 37.41 -42.83
N TRP A 796 -70.96 36.69 -42.06
CA TRP A 796 -70.20 35.53 -42.54
C TRP A 796 -70.18 34.41 -41.50
N SER A 797 -69.75 33.23 -41.94
CA SER A 797 -69.53 32.06 -41.12
C SER A 797 -68.29 31.32 -41.64
N ALA A 798 -67.93 30.20 -41.01
CA ALA A 798 -67.04 29.23 -41.61
C ALA A 798 -67.51 27.81 -41.26
N ILE A 799 -67.11 26.84 -42.08
CA ILE A 799 -67.33 25.41 -41.87
C ILE A 799 -66.00 24.78 -41.49
N ASP A 800 -66.03 23.92 -40.47
CA ASP A 800 -64.90 23.14 -39.99
C ASP A 800 -65.44 21.88 -39.26
N THR A 801 -64.57 20.93 -38.90
CA THR A 801 -64.94 19.83 -38.00
C THR A 801 -65.06 20.28 -36.54
N ASP A 802 -64.42 21.41 -36.19
CA ASP A 802 -64.56 22.12 -34.93
C ASP A 802 -65.68 23.19 -34.99
N SER A 803 -66.54 23.21 -33.95
CA SER A 803 -67.59 24.22 -33.80
C SER A 803 -67.12 25.57 -33.24
N VAL A 804 -65.86 25.68 -32.78
CA VAL A 804 -65.34 26.87 -32.08
C VAL A 804 -64.38 27.68 -32.94
N LEU A 805 -64.93 28.43 -33.89
CA LEU A 805 -64.17 29.27 -34.82
C LEU A 805 -64.01 30.72 -34.36
N ARG A 806 -62.92 31.37 -34.80
CA ARG A 806 -62.63 32.80 -34.63
C ARG A 806 -62.31 33.45 -35.98
N PHE A 807 -62.57 34.75 -36.10
CA PHE A 807 -62.45 35.51 -37.34
C PHE A 807 -61.68 36.82 -37.15
N ARG A 808 -60.99 37.26 -38.19
CA ARG A 808 -60.47 38.62 -38.33
C ARG A 808 -60.86 39.20 -39.68
N TYR A 809 -61.03 40.52 -39.75
CA TYR A 809 -61.42 41.21 -40.98
C TYR A 809 -60.81 42.61 -41.12
N SER A 810 -60.85 43.15 -42.34
CA SER A 810 -60.65 44.58 -42.67
C SER A 810 -61.69 45.03 -43.68
N ILE A 811 -61.99 46.34 -43.70
CA ILE A 811 -62.78 46.99 -44.75
C ILE A 811 -61.99 48.18 -45.28
N ASP A 812 -61.67 48.16 -46.57
CA ASP A 812 -60.86 49.18 -47.24
C ASP A 812 -61.18 49.24 -48.74
N GLN A 813 -60.41 49.98 -49.53
CA GLN A 813 -60.64 50.16 -50.98
C GLN A 813 -59.70 49.30 -51.85
N ASN A 814 -58.78 48.54 -51.24
CA ASN A 814 -57.87 47.67 -51.98
C ASN A 814 -58.53 46.31 -52.27
N LYS A 815 -58.20 45.71 -53.42
CA LYS A 815 -58.71 44.37 -53.75
C LYS A 815 -58.03 43.25 -52.95
N THR A 816 -56.93 43.55 -52.25
CA THR A 816 -56.10 42.59 -51.50
C THR A 816 -55.66 43.22 -50.19
N ALA A 817 -55.82 42.50 -49.08
CA ALA A 817 -55.41 42.96 -47.75
C ALA A 817 -54.54 41.94 -47.00
N THR A 818 -53.56 42.44 -46.26
CA THR A 818 -52.78 41.71 -45.26
C THR A 818 -53.42 41.90 -43.88
N LEU A 819 -54.15 40.89 -43.41
CA LEU A 819 -54.81 40.94 -42.11
C LEU A 819 -53.80 40.72 -40.98
N SER A 820 -53.54 41.74 -40.15
CA SER A 820 -52.73 41.67 -38.93
C SER A 820 -53.54 41.70 -37.64
N ASN A 821 -54.83 42.04 -37.73
CA ASN A 821 -55.76 42.15 -36.59
C ASN A 821 -55.90 40.83 -35.81
N LYS A 822 -56.18 40.94 -34.51
CA LYS A 822 -56.46 39.79 -33.62
C LYS A 822 -57.73 39.05 -34.08
N PHE A 823 -57.73 37.73 -33.95
CA PHE A 823 -58.93 36.90 -34.17
C PHE A 823 -59.92 37.09 -33.01
N THR A 824 -61.20 37.28 -33.37
CA THR A 824 -62.34 37.57 -32.48
C THR A 824 -63.49 36.60 -32.77
N LYS A 825 -64.61 36.66 -32.03
CA LYS A 825 -65.84 35.93 -32.40
C LYS A 825 -66.75 36.72 -33.37
N THR A 826 -66.28 37.84 -33.92
CA THR A 826 -67.10 38.74 -34.74
C THR A 826 -67.40 38.12 -36.10
N THR A 827 -68.68 38.02 -36.45
CA THR A 827 -69.18 37.44 -37.71
C THR A 827 -69.88 38.46 -38.61
N THR A 828 -69.82 39.76 -38.26
CA THR A 828 -70.55 40.82 -38.95
C THR A 828 -69.75 42.11 -39.03
N ALA A 829 -69.87 42.86 -40.13
CA ALA A 829 -69.30 44.19 -40.27
C ALA A 829 -70.23 45.11 -41.07
N HIS A 830 -70.14 46.42 -40.86
CA HIS A 830 -71.03 47.42 -41.46
C HIS A 830 -70.26 48.63 -42.00
N ILE A 831 -70.72 49.19 -43.12
CA ILE A 831 -70.22 50.42 -43.74
C ILE A 831 -71.39 51.28 -44.24
N LYS A 832 -71.31 52.59 -44.04
CA LYS A 832 -72.29 53.61 -44.47
C LYS A 832 -71.60 54.95 -44.70
N ASP A 833 -72.33 55.93 -45.24
CA ASP A 833 -71.93 57.34 -45.35
C ASP A 833 -70.59 57.56 -46.10
N LYS A 834 -70.33 56.74 -47.12
CA LYS A 834 -69.16 56.82 -48.01
C LYS A 834 -69.60 56.52 -49.44
N ASP A 835 -68.79 56.93 -50.41
CA ASP A 835 -69.00 56.65 -51.83
C ASP A 835 -67.89 55.73 -52.39
N GLY A 836 -68.13 55.16 -53.58
CA GLY A 836 -67.17 54.35 -54.33
C GLY A 836 -67.20 52.85 -54.01
N ARG A 837 -66.18 52.10 -54.48
CA ARG A 837 -66.07 50.65 -54.27
C ARG A 837 -65.29 50.35 -52.99
N TRP A 838 -65.85 49.49 -52.14
CA TRP A 838 -65.26 49.05 -50.87
C TRP A 838 -65.21 47.53 -50.80
N TYR A 839 -64.12 46.97 -50.28
CA TYR A 839 -63.89 45.54 -50.10
C TYR A 839 -63.95 45.16 -48.62
N LEU A 840 -64.46 43.96 -48.34
CA LEU A 840 -64.36 43.28 -47.04
C LEU A 840 -63.46 42.05 -47.24
N HIS A 841 -62.46 41.92 -46.37
CA HIS A 841 -61.56 40.76 -46.32
C HIS A 841 -61.77 40.01 -45.00
N VAL A 842 -61.98 38.69 -45.03
CA VAL A 842 -62.25 37.85 -43.85
C VAL A 842 -61.37 36.61 -43.85
N GLN A 843 -60.84 36.25 -42.67
CA GLN A 843 -60.11 35.00 -42.45
C GLN A 843 -60.59 34.34 -41.14
N ALA A 844 -60.71 33.01 -41.15
CA ALA A 844 -61.07 32.19 -39.99
C ALA A 844 -59.85 31.45 -39.40
N GLN A 845 -59.95 31.09 -38.11
CA GLN A 845 -59.03 30.23 -37.37
C GLN A 845 -59.82 29.32 -36.42
N ASP A 846 -59.43 28.06 -36.32
CA ASP A 846 -60.02 27.04 -35.41
C ASP A 846 -59.32 26.99 -34.03
N ARG A 847 -59.62 25.98 -33.20
CA ARG A 847 -58.89 25.76 -31.92
C ARG A 847 -57.50 25.14 -32.08
N ALA A 848 -57.25 24.38 -33.14
CA ALA A 848 -55.93 23.77 -33.42
C ALA A 848 -54.91 24.78 -33.99
N GLY A 849 -55.37 25.97 -34.38
CA GLY A 849 -54.60 27.04 -35.01
C GLY A 849 -54.44 26.89 -36.53
N ASN A 850 -55.28 26.12 -37.23
CA ASN A 850 -55.33 26.17 -38.69
C ASN A 850 -56.03 27.47 -39.13
N MET A 851 -55.54 28.10 -40.18
CA MET A 851 -56.07 29.34 -40.73
C MET A 851 -56.68 29.08 -42.09
N SER A 852 -57.85 29.65 -42.34
CA SER A 852 -58.46 29.68 -43.68
C SER A 852 -57.62 30.51 -44.64
N ASP A 853 -57.88 30.37 -45.93
CA ASP A 853 -57.49 31.39 -46.90
C ASP A 853 -58.36 32.65 -46.72
N ILE A 854 -57.92 33.81 -47.21
CA ILE A 854 -58.63 35.09 -47.04
C ILE A 854 -59.75 35.21 -48.08
N LYS A 855 -61.01 35.25 -47.63
CA LYS A 855 -62.17 35.50 -48.48
C LYS A 855 -62.38 37.01 -48.65
N THR A 856 -62.49 37.47 -49.90
CA THR A 856 -62.69 38.89 -50.24
C THR A 856 -63.98 39.08 -51.03
N VAL A 857 -64.77 40.10 -50.71
CA VAL A 857 -65.97 40.54 -51.46
C VAL A 857 -66.12 42.06 -51.46
N PHE A 858 -66.88 42.64 -52.41
CA PHE A 858 -67.03 44.10 -52.54
C PHE A 858 -68.49 44.62 -52.49
N VAL A 859 -68.62 45.94 -52.27
CA VAL A 859 -69.86 46.72 -52.41
C VAL A 859 -69.57 48.03 -53.16
N MET A 860 -70.53 48.50 -53.95
CA MET A 860 -70.58 49.88 -54.46
C MET A 860 -71.44 50.75 -53.53
N LEU A 861 -70.94 51.91 -53.10
CA LEU A 861 -71.69 52.89 -52.31
C LEU A 861 -71.87 54.22 -53.05
N ASP A 862 -73.02 54.86 -52.84
CA ASP A 862 -73.37 56.17 -53.42
C ASP A 862 -74.38 56.92 -52.52
N ASN A 863 -74.02 58.13 -52.09
CA ASN A 863 -74.79 58.98 -51.19
C ASN A 863 -74.92 60.45 -51.64
N THR A 864 -74.43 60.82 -52.84
CA THR A 864 -74.32 62.23 -53.29
C THR A 864 -75.45 62.62 -54.28
N PRO A 865 -76.21 63.72 -54.05
CA PRO A 865 -77.35 64.12 -54.90
C PRO A 865 -77.03 65.12 -56.05
N PRO A 866 -77.90 65.24 -57.08
CA PRO A 866 -77.71 66.12 -58.24
C PRO A 866 -77.78 67.63 -57.96
N VAL A 867 -77.11 68.42 -58.82
CA VAL A 867 -77.00 69.90 -58.75
C VAL A 867 -77.65 70.56 -59.98
N LEU A 868 -78.48 71.60 -59.77
CA LEU A 868 -79.30 72.26 -60.82
C LEU A 868 -79.01 73.76 -60.96
N THR A 869 -78.65 74.20 -62.18
CA THR A 869 -78.26 75.58 -62.53
C THR A 869 -79.17 76.19 -63.61
N LEU A 870 -79.64 77.43 -63.41
CA LEU A 870 -80.35 78.23 -64.43
C LEU A 870 -79.51 79.44 -64.83
N LYS A 871 -79.64 79.86 -66.10
CA LYS A 871 -79.13 81.14 -66.59
C LYS A 871 -80.30 82.01 -67.04
N THR A 872 -80.26 83.31 -66.71
CA THR A 872 -81.26 84.31 -67.14
C THR A 872 -81.24 84.48 -68.67
N PRO A 873 -82.33 84.98 -69.29
CA PRO A 873 -82.42 85.14 -70.74
C PRO A 873 -81.33 86.06 -71.28
N ASP A 874 -80.82 85.72 -72.45
CA ASP A 874 -79.96 86.60 -73.22
C ASP A 874 -80.79 87.78 -73.75
N LYS A 875 -80.52 89.00 -73.27
CA LYS A 875 -81.26 90.20 -73.66
C LYS A 875 -81.09 90.56 -75.14
N SER A 876 -80.05 90.05 -75.81
CA SER A 876 -79.79 90.28 -77.24
C SER A 876 -80.62 89.38 -78.17
N LYS A 877 -81.12 88.23 -77.67
CA LYS A 877 -81.91 87.27 -78.46
C LYS A 877 -83.24 87.00 -77.79
N ARG A 878 -84.26 87.82 -78.12
CA ARG A 878 -85.62 87.67 -77.58
C ARG A 878 -86.13 86.22 -77.82
N ARG A 879 -86.45 85.50 -76.72
CA ARG A 879 -87.17 84.19 -76.63
C ARG A 879 -86.38 82.86 -76.46
N VAL A 880 -85.19 82.84 -75.85
CA VAL A 880 -84.53 81.57 -75.44
C VAL A 880 -84.17 81.55 -73.94
N TRP A 881 -84.47 80.44 -73.26
CA TRP A 881 -84.08 80.14 -71.88
C TRP A 881 -83.08 78.98 -71.80
N ARG A 882 -82.12 79.04 -70.86
CA ARG A 882 -81.04 78.04 -70.69
C ARG A 882 -80.93 77.56 -69.25
N TRP A 883 -80.82 76.25 -69.09
CA TRP A 883 -80.57 75.59 -67.80
C TRP A 883 -79.71 74.33 -67.99
N SER A 884 -79.13 73.83 -66.91
CA SER A 884 -78.40 72.56 -66.88
C SER A 884 -78.51 71.87 -65.52
N ALA A 885 -78.38 70.54 -65.52
CA ALA A 885 -78.29 69.72 -64.31
C ALA A 885 -77.04 68.82 -64.42
N LYS A 886 -76.36 68.60 -63.29
CA LYS A 886 -75.14 67.78 -63.21
C LYS A 886 -75.22 66.86 -62.00
N ASP A 887 -74.84 65.61 -62.19
CA ASP A 887 -74.74 64.59 -61.16
C ASP A 887 -73.36 63.89 -61.30
N THR A 888 -72.93 63.21 -60.23
CA THR A 888 -71.83 62.25 -60.21
C THR A 888 -72.20 60.95 -60.95
N ASP A 889 -73.48 60.60 -60.94
CA ASP A 889 -74.10 59.56 -61.76
C ASP A 889 -74.45 60.10 -63.18
N LYS A 890 -74.68 59.21 -64.17
CA LYS A 890 -74.89 59.61 -65.59
C LYS A 890 -76.37 59.68 -66.04
N LYS A 891 -77.37 59.65 -65.16
CA LYS A 891 -78.80 59.42 -65.50
C LYS A 891 -79.81 60.32 -64.78
N ILE A 892 -79.81 61.60 -65.13
CA ILE A 892 -80.78 62.60 -64.66
C ILE A 892 -82.11 62.54 -65.47
N VAL A 893 -83.25 62.77 -64.80
CA VAL A 893 -84.57 62.97 -65.44
C VAL A 893 -85.10 64.37 -65.11
N TYR A 894 -85.70 65.07 -66.08
CA TYR A 894 -86.15 66.47 -65.91
C TYR A 894 -87.52 66.79 -66.52
N SER A 895 -88.10 67.92 -66.09
CA SER A 895 -89.31 68.51 -66.65
C SER A 895 -89.31 70.03 -66.51
N TYR A 896 -89.92 70.75 -67.45
CA TYR A 896 -90.03 72.21 -67.44
C TYR A 896 -91.39 72.70 -67.97
N ARG A 897 -91.76 73.94 -67.65
CA ARG A 897 -93.02 74.61 -68.05
C ARG A 897 -92.82 76.12 -68.11
N CYS A 898 -93.46 76.80 -69.06
CA CYS A 898 -93.59 78.26 -69.09
C CYS A 898 -95.05 78.64 -69.30
N ASP A 899 -95.69 79.30 -68.33
CA ASP A 899 -97.04 79.87 -68.49
C ASP A 899 -97.30 80.99 -67.46
N ARG A 900 -98.58 81.40 -67.29
CA ARG A 900 -98.98 82.43 -66.33
C ARG A 900 -99.25 81.91 -64.92
N ASN A 901 -99.06 80.62 -64.63
CA ASN A 901 -99.33 80.03 -63.32
C ASN A 901 -98.08 79.99 -62.43
N GLU A 902 -98.21 80.47 -61.20
CA GLU A 902 -97.13 80.45 -60.20
C GLU A 902 -96.83 79.03 -59.68
N THR A 903 -97.78 78.09 -59.77
CA THR A 903 -97.66 76.73 -59.22
C THR A 903 -97.27 75.68 -60.28
N PHE A 904 -96.16 74.95 -60.03
CA PHE A 904 -95.61 73.97 -60.96
C PHE A 904 -96.27 72.58 -60.89
N SER A 905 -97.36 72.42 -61.64
CA SER A 905 -97.86 71.09 -62.06
C SER A 905 -97.22 70.69 -63.42
N PRO A 906 -96.40 69.62 -63.49
CA PRO A 906 -95.75 69.22 -64.73
C PRO A 906 -96.75 68.55 -65.69
N LYS A 907 -96.87 69.07 -66.92
CA LYS A 907 -97.67 68.45 -67.99
C LYS A 907 -96.90 67.46 -68.87
N TYR A 908 -95.56 67.57 -68.93
CA TYR A 908 -94.71 66.71 -69.76
C TYR A 908 -93.39 66.38 -69.03
N TYR A 909 -92.89 65.16 -69.22
CA TYR A 909 -91.59 64.70 -68.73
C TYR A 909 -90.71 64.35 -69.92
N TYR A 910 -89.45 64.77 -69.90
CA TYR A 910 -88.50 64.50 -70.96
C TYR A 910 -87.34 63.67 -70.42
N THR A 911 -86.86 62.73 -71.22
CA THR A 911 -85.72 61.86 -70.89
C THR A 911 -84.64 62.09 -71.92
N SER A 912 -83.44 62.51 -71.50
CA SER A 912 -82.27 62.51 -72.36
C SER A 912 -81.15 61.69 -71.70
N GLN A 913 -80.29 61.10 -72.53
CA GLN A 913 -78.92 60.79 -72.09
C GLN A 913 -78.13 62.11 -72.01
N GLN A 914 -76.93 62.09 -71.40
CA GLN A 914 -76.11 63.28 -71.18
C GLN A 914 -75.88 64.09 -72.47
N SER A 915 -76.27 65.36 -72.46
CA SER A 915 -75.64 66.41 -73.28
C SER A 915 -74.83 67.31 -72.34
N PHE A 916 -73.56 67.55 -72.66
CA PHE A 916 -72.70 68.46 -71.88
C PHE A 916 -72.99 69.94 -72.14
N GLU A 917 -73.91 70.23 -73.07
CA GLU A 917 -74.34 71.58 -73.44
C GLU A 917 -75.68 71.95 -72.77
N PRO A 918 -75.91 73.25 -72.48
CA PRO A 918 -77.18 73.72 -71.93
C PRO A 918 -78.33 73.44 -72.88
N ILE A 919 -79.46 72.99 -72.34
CA ILE A 919 -80.67 72.73 -73.14
C ILE A 919 -81.34 74.07 -73.45
N ASP A 920 -81.37 74.44 -74.73
CA ASP A 920 -82.05 75.63 -75.23
C ASP A 920 -83.57 75.38 -75.30
N CYS A 921 -84.33 76.04 -74.43
CA CYS A 921 -85.79 76.05 -74.48
C CYS A 921 -86.26 77.32 -75.19
N ILE A 922 -86.71 77.16 -76.45
CA ILE A 922 -87.34 78.24 -77.22
C ILE A 922 -88.73 78.52 -76.63
N PHE A 923 -89.01 79.79 -76.29
CA PHE A 923 -90.34 80.20 -75.88
C PHE A 923 -91.24 80.36 -77.12
N ASN A 924 -91.92 79.27 -77.47
CA ASN A 924 -93.05 79.33 -78.40
C ASN A 924 -94.21 80.04 -77.70
N ALA A 925 -94.55 81.23 -78.19
CA ALA A 925 -95.77 81.92 -77.75
C ALA A 925 -97.00 81.04 -78.05
N PRO A 926 -98.07 81.11 -77.23
CA PRO A 926 -99.31 80.39 -77.51
C PRO A 926 -99.82 80.71 -78.92
N LYS A 927 -100.37 79.72 -79.63
CA LYS A 927 -100.81 79.86 -81.03
C LYS A 927 -101.92 80.92 -81.19
N GLU A 928 -102.55 81.34 -80.10
CA GLU A 928 -103.64 82.31 -80.08
C GLU A 928 -103.18 83.77 -80.08
N ALA A 929 -101.90 84.08 -79.77
CA ALA A 929 -101.40 85.46 -79.69
C ALA A 929 -101.08 86.04 -81.08
N LYS A 930 -101.77 87.12 -81.49
CA LYS A 930 -101.69 87.72 -82.83
C LYS A 930 -100.99 89.08 -82.87
N GLN A 931 -100.82 89.77 -81.73
CA GLN A 931 -100.07 91.03 -81.63
C GLN A 931 -99.09 91.02 -80.46
N LEU A 932 -98.05 91.86 -80.52
CA LEU A 932 -97.00 91.90 -79.48
C LEU A 932 -97.55 92.33 -78.09
N ASN A 933 -98.64 93.09 -78.08
CA ASN A 933 -99.32 93.56 -76.87
C ASN A 933 -100.01 92.41 -76.09
N ASP A 934 -100.37 91.31 -76.76
CA ASP A 934 -101.04 90.14 -76.15
C ASP A 934 -100.12 89.41 -75.15
N LEU A 935 -98.81 89.67 -75.21
CA LEU A 935 -97.80 89.10 -74.33
C LEU A 935 -97.59 89.89 -73.02
N ASN A 936 -98.18 91.09 -72.91
CA ASN A 936 -98.04 91.93 -71.71
C ASN A 936 -98.63 91.24 -70.46
N GLY A 937 -97.89 91.35 -69.35
CA GLY A 937 -98.21 90.68 -68.08
C GLY A 937 -97.05 89.84 -67.54
N ARG A 938 -97.31 89.18 -66.40
CA ARG A 938 -96.35 88.34 -65.68
C ARG A 938 -96.36 86.91 -66.19
N TRP A 939 -95.18 86.31 -66.31
CA TRP A 939 -94.97 84.91 -66.70
C TRP A 939 -94.00 84.21 -65.76
N PHE A 940 -94.13 82.89 -65.65
CA PHE A 940 -93.30 82.01 -64.80
C PHE A 940 -92.66 80.90 -65.63
N PHE A 941 -91.34 80.74 -65.50
CA PHE A 941 -90.60 79.58 -66.04
C PHE A 941 -90.18 78.66 -64.89
N HIS A 942 -90.57 77.39 -64.96
CA HIS A 942 -90.29 76.37 -63.95
C HIS A 942 -89.44 75.25 -64.54
N VAL A 943 -88.46 74.75 -63.79
CA VAL A 943 -87.70 73.53 -64.12
C VAL A 943 -87.50 72.65 -62.89
N SER A 944 -87.51 71.34 -63.10
CA SER A 944 -87.31 70.32 -62.09
C SER A 944 -86.37 69.23 -62.61
N ALA A 945 -85.47 68.74 -61.75
CA ALA A 945 -84.68 67.53 -62.02
C ALA A 945 -84.72 66.55 -60.83
N ARG A 946 -84.51 65.26 -61.12
CA ARG A 946 -84.31 64.19 -60.15
C ARG A 946 -83.30 63.17 -60.67
N ASP A 947 -82.63 62.50 -59.76
CA ASP A 947 -81.95 61.24 -60.05
C ASP A 947 -82.98 60.16 -60.44
N ARG A 948 -82.60 59.25 -61.33
CA ARG A 948 -83.38 58.08 -61.75
C ARG A 948 -83.07 56.84 -60.90
N THR A 949 -81.89 56.79 -60.30
CA THR A 949 -81.33 55.63 -59.61
C THR A 949 -81.91 55.48 -58.19
N TYR A 950 -82.24 56.60 -57.53
CA TYR A 950 -82.98 56.64 -56.27
C TYR A 950 -84.16 57.62 -56.33
N ASN A 951 -85.34 57.20 -55.84
CA ASN A 951 -86.58 57.99 -55.88
C ASN A 951 -86.59 59.08 -54.79
N THR A 952 -85.61 59.99 -54.82
CA THR A 952 -85.34 60.99 -53.77
C THR A 952 -85.01 62.38 -54.34
N THR A 953 -85.50 63.40 -53.63
CA THR A 953 -85.16 64.83 -53.76
C THR A 953 -85.36 65.46 -55.15
N LYS A 954 -86.62 65.77 -55.48
CA LYS A 954 -87.00 66.62 -56.63
C LYS A 954 -86.56 68.08 -56.37
N ILE A 955 -85.51 68.55 -57.04
CA ILE A 955 -85.09 69.96 -56.96
C ILE A 955 -85.88 70.75 -58.00
N THR A 956 -86.67 71.74 -57.57
CA THR A 956 -87.46 72.63 -58.44
C THR A 956 -86.98 74.08 -58.29
N LYS A 957 -86.86 74.82 -59.39
CA LYS A 957 -86.56 76.26 -59.42
C LYS A 957 -87.52 76.98 -60.37
N ALA A 958 -87.93 78.19 -60.00
CA ALA A 958 -88.83 79.05 -60.75
C ALA A 958 -88.21 80.44 -60.98
N ILE A 959 -88.50 81.09 -62.11
CA ILE A 959 -88.13 82.48 -62.41
C ILE A 959 -89.36 83.23 -62.93
N THR A 960 -89.59 84.41 -62.36
CA THR A 960 -90.67 85.35 -62.72
C THR A 960 -90.14 86.47 -63.61
N PHE A 961 -90.93 86.91 -64.59
CA PHE A 961 -90.56 88.05 -65.44
C PHE A 961 -91.78 88.83 -65.94
N ASP A 962 -91.61 90.16 -66.02
CA ASP A 962 -92.62 91.14 -66.45
C ASP A 962 -92.08 91.92 -67.68
N PHE A 963 -92.87 92.05 -68.74
CA PHE A 963 -92.48 92.78 -69.97
C PHE A 963 -92.89 94.25 -69.94
N THR A 964 -91.93 95.19 -69.84
CA THR A 964 -92.13 96.64 -70.02
C THR A 964 -90.90 97.31 -70.65
N HIS A 965 -91.08 98.41 -71.40
CA HIS A 965 -90.06 99.05 -72.24
C HIS A 965 -89.78 100.51 -71.81
N LYS A 966 -88.56 100.86 -71.31
CA LYS A 966 -88.02 102.24 -71.21
C LYS A 966 -86.60 102.33 -70.58
N GLY A 967 -85.70 103.14 -71.17
CA GLY A 967 -84.59 103.86 -70.51
C GLY A 967 -83.30 103.11 -70.13
N LEU A 968 -82.13 103.78 -70.25
CA LEU A 968 -80.82 103.28 -69.81
C LEU A 968 -80.39 103.97 -68.50
N TYR A 969 -80.06 103.19 -67.47
CA TYR A 969 -79.56 103.67 -66.17
C TYR A 969 -78.30 102.89 -65.79
N ALA A 970 -77.35 103.54 -65.10
CA ALA A 970 -76.15 102.88 -64.58
C ALA A 970 -75.81 103.42 -63.17
N ASN A 971 -75.99 102.58 -62.15
CA ASN A 971 -75.64 102.92 -60.76
C ASN A 971 -74.22 102.41 -60.43
N LEU A 972 -73.36 103.30 -59.92
CA LEU A 972 -72.00 102.98 -59.51
C LEU A 972 -71.81 103.14 -58.00
N TYR A 973 -71.67 102.02 -57.29
CA TYR A 973 -71.46 102.02 -55.84
C TYR A 973 -70.00 102.26 -55.42
N ILE A 974 -69.76 103.37 -54.74
CA ILE A 974 -68.51 103.78 -54.08
C ILE A 974 -68.63 103.55 -52.58
N LEU A 975 -67.62 103.01 -51.89
CA LEU A 975 -67.71 102.64 -50.46
C LEU A 975 -66.73 103.41 -49.56
N PHE A 976 -67.13 103.63 -48.31
CA PHE A 976 -66.39 104.39 -47.29
C PHE A 976 -66.23 103.62 -45.97
N GLU A 977 -65.18 103.95 -45.20
CA GLU A 977 -65.06 103.47 -43.82
C GLU A 977 -65.98 104.23 -42.84
N PRO A 978 -66.29 103.67 -41.66
CA PRO A 978 -67.01 104.37 -40.60
C PRO A 978 -66.40 105.75 -40.34
N ASN A 979 -67.25 106.77 -40.21
CA ASN A 979 -66.87 108.15 -39.97
C ASN A 979 -65.87 108.79 -40.96
N SER A 980 -65.59 108.16 -42.11
CA SER A 980 -64.60 108.64 -43.07
C SER A 980 -65.23 109.18 -44.35
N THR A 981 -64.61 110.22 -44.91
CA THR A 981 -64.86 110.77 -46.26
C THR A 981 -63.86 110.26 -47.30
N VAL A 982 -62.85 109.48 -46.90
CA VAL A 982 -61.81 108.98 -47.80
C VAL A 982 -62.35 107.85 -48.67
N ILE A 983 -62.26 108.03 -50.00
CA ILE A 983 -62.67 107.03 -51.00
C ILE A 983 -61.73 105.82 -50.91
N LYS A 984 -62.28 104.62 -50.72
CA LYS A 984 -61.48 103.39 -50.70
C LYS A 984 -60.76 103.15 -52.03
N HIS A 985 -59.50 102.71 -51.98
CA HIS A 985 -58.67 102.47 -53.18
C HIS A 985 -59.35 101.58 -54.23
N HIS A 986 -60.04 100.51 -53.81
CA HIS A 986 -60.78 99.61 -54.72
C HIS A 986 -61.93 100.29 -55.49
N SER A 987 -62.38 101.47 -55.06
CA SER A 987 -63.46 102.23 -55.70
C SER A 987 -62.95 103.25 -56.71
N ILE A 988 -61.65 103.59 -56.70
CA ILE A 988 -61.04 104.55 -57.65
C ILE A 988 -61.24 104.09 -59.10
N GLY A 989 -61.00 102.81 -59.40
CA GLY A 989 -61.19 102.26 -60.75
C GLY A 989 -62.62 102.37 -61.30
N LYS A 990 -63.64 102.50 -60.43
CA LYS A 990 -65.03 102.77 -60.85
C LYS A 990 -65.21 104.23 -61.26
N LEU A 991 -64.57 105.16 -60.56
CA LEU A 991 -64.58 106.60 -60.88
C LEU A 991 -63.80 106.89 -62.17
N ASN A 992 -62.71 106.17 -62.44
CA ASN A 992 -61.98 106.27 -63.71
C ASN A 992 -62.90 105.90 -64.89
N LYS A 993 -63.57 104.74 -64.83
CA LYS A 993 -64.54 104.31 -65.87
C LYS A 993 -65.73 105.26 -66.00
N LEU A 994 -66.22 105.82 -64.90
CA LEU A 994 -67.23 106.88 -64.94
C LEU A 994 -66.71 108.11 -65.71
N SER A 995 -65.48 108.53 -65.46
CA SER A 995 -64.88 109.68 -66.15
C SER A 995 -64.66 109.43 -67.65
N GLU A 996 -64.34 108.20 -68.07
CA GLU A 996 -64.28 107.80 -69.48
C GLU A 996 -65.65 107.94 -70.15
N ILE A 997 -66.72 107.47 -69.49
CA ILE A 997 -68.11 107.60 -69.96
C ILE A 997 -68.49 109.09 -70.05
N MET A 998 -68.21 109.91 -69.02
CA MET A 998 -68.53 111.35 -69.03
C MET A 998 -67.69 112.17 -70.02
N LYS A 999 -66.48 111.74 -70.36
CA LYS A 999 -65.67 112.35 -71.43
C LYS A 999 -66.20 111.99 -72.80
N LYS A 1000 -66.71 110.76 -72.98
CA LYS A 1000 -67.36 110.32 -74.22
C LYS A 1000 -68.72 110.99 -74.45
N TYR A 1001 -69.55 111.08 -73.43
CA TYR A 1001 -70.87 111.73 -73.47
C TYR A 1001 -70.78 113.09 -72.80
N GLN A 1002 -70.39 114.12 -73.58
CA GLN A 1002 -70.11 115.46 -73.06
C GLN A 1002 -71.33 116.18 -72.48
N ASP A 1003 -72.54 115.77 -72.85
CA ASP A 1003 -73.82 116.27 -72.34
C ASP A 1003 -74.25 115.62 -71.00
N ALA A 1004 -73.64 114.49 -70.63
CA ALA A 1004 -74.09 113.74 -69.46
C ALA A 1004 -73.77 114.48 -68.15
N VAL A 1005 -74.77 114.63 -67.29
CA VAL A 1005 -74.60 115.12 -65.90
C VAL A 1005 -74.55 113.92 -64.96
N ALA A 1006 -73.62 113.95 -64.01
CA ALA A 1006 -73.52 112.94 -62.95
C ALA A 1006 -74.04 113.49 -61.63
N ILE A 1007 -75.08 112.85 -61.10
CA ILE A 1007 -75.64 113.13 -59.78
C ILE A 1007 -75.05 112.12 -58.80
N ILE A 1008 -74.25 112.61 -57.86
CA ILE A 1008 -73.53 111.84 -56.84
C ILE A 1008 -74.34 111.89 -55.55
N GLU A 1009 -75.06 110.80 -55.25
CA GLU A 1009 -75.88 110.63 -54.05
C GLU A 1009 -75.09 109.84 -53.00
N ALA A 1010 -74.82 110.44 -51.84
CA ALA A 1010 -74.04 109.80 -50.77
C ALA A 1010 -74.87 109.51 -49.52
N HIS A 1011 -74.47 108.45 -48.80
CA HIS A 1011 -75.22 107.87 -47.70
C HIS A 1011 -74.30 107.46 -46.53
N THR A 1012 -74.89 107.29 -45.36
CA THR A 1012 -74.29 106.66 -44.18
C THR A 1012 -75.08 105.40 -43.78
N ASP A 1013 -74.52 104.63 -42.86
CA ASP A 1013 -75.27 103.77 -41.97
C ASP A 1013 -75.93 104.58 -40.84
N ASN A 1014 -76.79 103.95 -40.05
CA ASN A 1014 -77.55 104.55 -38.94
C ASN A 1014 -76.75 104.70 -37.63
N VAL A 1015 -75.43 104.90 -37.72
CA VAL A 1015 -74.55 104.96 -36.55
C VAL A 1015 -74.04 106.39 -36.43
N GLY A 1016 -74.62 107.14 -35.50
CA GLY A 1016 -74.27 108.54 -35.25
C GLY A 1016 -75.51 109.40 -34.99
N ASN A 1017 -75.30 110.70 -34.86
CA ASN A 1017 -76.39 111.67 -34.86
C ASN A 1017 -76.84 111.95 -36.30
N GLU A 1018 -78.15 112.04 -36.57
CA GLU A 1018 -78.70 112.21 -37.91
C GLU A 1018 -78.15 113.46 -38.63
N THR A 1019 -78.08 114.61 -37.95
CA THR A 1019 -77.53 115.85 -38.51
C THR A 1019 -76.03 115.73 -38.83
N TYR A 1020 -75.29 114.99 -38.00
CA TYR A 1020 -73.89 114.66 -38.28
C TYR A 1020 -73.76 113.75 -39.50
N ASN A 1021 -74.61 112.72 -39.60
CA ASN A 1021 -74.61 111.74 -40.67
C ASN A 1021 -75.02 112.35 -42.02
N LEU A 1022 -75.97 113.28 -42.03
CA LEU A 1022 -76.28 114.09 -43.21
C LEU A 1022 -75.04 114.87 -43.68
N LYS A 1023 -74.42 115.68 -42.80
CA LYS A 1023 -73.19 116.43 -43.11
C LYS A 1023 -71.98 115.54 -43.47
N LEU A 1024 -71.90 114.32 -42.95
CA LEU A 1024 -70.89 113.34 -43.35
C LEU A 1024 -71.15 112.82 -44.76
N SER A 1025 -72.41 112.54 -45.11
CA SER A 1025 -72.78 112.11 -46.46
C SER A 1025 -72.55 113.21 -47.50
N GLU A 1026 -72.88 114.46 -47.21
CA GLU A 1026 -72.59 115.60 -48.10
C GLU A 1026 -71.08 115.72 -48.37
N ARG A 1027 -70.25 115.66 -47.32
CA ARG A 1027 -68.78 115.67 -47.46
C ARG A 1027 -68.24 114.45 -48.21
N ARG A 1028 -68.93 113.30 -48.22
CA ARG A 1028 -68.57 112.13 -49.04
C ARG A 1028 -68.88 112.34 -50.52
N ALA A 1029 -70.06 112.87 -50.84
CA ALA A 1029 -70.42 113.22 -52.22
C ALA A 1029 -69.41 114.25 -52.76
N GLU A 1030 -69.17 115.31 -51.99
CA GLU A 1030 -68.22 116.37 -52.33
C GLU A 1030 -66.79 115.83 -52.48
N SER A 1031 -66.35 114.85 -51.66
CA SER A 1031 -65.05 114.19 -51.85
C SER A 1031 -64.94 113.45 -53.20
N ILE A 1032 -66.03 112.80 -53.66
CA ILE A 1032 -66.07 112.16 -54.98
C ILE A 1032 -66.06 113.20 -56.10
N LYS A 1033 -66.82 114.29 -55.97
CA LYS A 1033 -66.83 115.41 -56.92
C LYS A 1033 -65.46 116.07 -57.04
N GLN A 1034 -64.81 116.36 -55.92
CA GLN A 1034 -63.43 116.87 -55.92
C GLN A 1034 -62.43 115.87 -56.49
N TYR A 1035 -62.63 114.57 -56.33
CA TYR A 1035 -61.79 113.55 -56.98
C TYR A 1035 -61.99 113.55 -58.51
N LEU A 1036 -63.24 113.51 -58.97
CA LEU A 1036 -63.59 113.55 -60.41
C LEU A 1036 -63.12 114.85 -61.07
N HIS A 1037 -63.21 115.98 -60.37
CA HIS A 1037 -62.74 117.27 -60.86
C HIS A 1037 -61.21 117.38 -60.83
N LYS A 1038 -60.58 117.32 -59.65
CA LYS A 1038 -59.14 117.60 -59.46
C LYS A 1038 -58.20 116.48 -59.92
N LYS A 1039 -58.67 115.22 -60.03
CA LYS A 1039 -57.84 114.08 -60.45
C LYS A 1039 -58.22 113.50 -61.81
N LEU A 1040 -59.47 113.63 -62.23
CA LEU A 1040 -59.96 113.07 -63.50
C LEU A 1040 -60.41 114.14 -64.52
N PHE A 1041 -60.31 115.42 -64.17
CA PHE A 1041 -60.55 116.57 -65.05
C PHE A 1041 -61.97 116.63 -65.64
N ILE A 1042 -62.98 116.23 -64.87
CA ILE A 1042 -64.39 116.48 -65.22
C ILE A 1042 -64.79 117.89 -64.75
N SER A 1043 -65.47 118.66 -65.61
CA SER A 1043 -65.96 120.00 -65.25
C SER A 1043 -66.89 119.93 -64.03
N GLU A 1044 -66.67 120.80 -63.04
CA GLU A 1044 -67.46 120.82 -61.81
C GLU A 1044 -68.95 121.09 -62.08
N SER A 1045 -69.26 121.88 -63.11
CA SER A 1045 -70.63 122.15 -63.59
C SER A 1045 -71.41 120.91 -64.08
N ARG A 1046 -70.76 119.75 -64.22
CA ARG A 1046 -71.37 118.47 -64.63
C ARG A 1046 -71.50 117.47 -63.48
N LEU A 1047 -71.14 117.88 -62.25
CA LEU A 1047 -71.10 117.04 -61.06
C LEU A 1047 -72.00 117.63 -59.97
N GLU A 1048 -73.20 117.09 -59.83
CA GLU A 1048 -74.12 117.45 -58.76
C GLU A 1048 -73.89 116.54 -57.55
N CYS A 1049 -73.89 117.10 -56.33
CA CYS A 1049 -73.71 116.33 -55.10
C CYS A 1049 -74.91 116.44 -54.18
N LYS A 1050 -75.29 115.32 -53.57
CA LYS A 1050 -76.38 115.28 -52.60
C LYS A 1050 -76.10 114.28 -51.49
N GLY A 1051 -76.08 114.76 -50.25
CA GLY A 1051 -76.09 113.90 -49.07
C GLY A 1051 -77.51 113.52 -48.67
N TYR A 1052 -77.69 112.28 -48.21
CA TYR A 1052 -78.95 111.78 -47.66
C TYR A 1052 -78.82 111.26 -46.21
N GLY A 1053 -77.62 111.28 -45.64
CA GLY A 1053 -77.33 110.63 -44.36
C GLY A 1053 -77.75 109.15 -44.40
N GLU A 1054 -78.41 108.71 -43.33
CA GLU A 1054 -78.88 107.34 -43.17
C GLU A 1054 -80.29 107.07 -43.73
N THR A 1055 -80.98 108.10 -44.24
CA THR A 1055 -82.42 108.07 -44.61
C THR A 1055 -82.77 107.14 -45.78
N LYS A 1056 -81.79 106.63 -46.52
CA LYS A 1056 -81.95 105.72 -47.68
C LYS A 1056 -81.06 104.46 -47.56
N PRO A 1057 -81.30 103.57 -46.59
CA PRO A 1057 -80.58 102.31 -46.47
C PRO A 1057 -81.08 101.32 -47.54
N ILE A 1058 -80.16 100.57 -48.14
CA ILE A 1058 -80.47 99.50 -49.12
C ILE A 1058 -80.22 98.09 -48.58
N PHE A 1059 -79.54 97.99 -47.43
CA PHE A 1059 -79.35 96.76 -46.67
C PHE A 1059 -79.78 96.97 -45.21
N ASP A 1060 -80.02 95.88 -44.50
CA ASP A 1060 -80.37 95.94 -43.08
C ASP A 1060 -79.22 96.52 -42.22
N ASN A 1061 -79.48 97.70 -41.68
CA ASN A 1061 -78.59 98.45 -40.81
C ASN A 1061 -78.34 97.76 -39.46
N ASN A 1062 -79.13 96.76 -39.05
CA ASN A 1062 -78.84 95.97 -37.85
C ASN A 1062 -77.63 95.05 -38.06
N THR A 1063 -77.35 94.62 -39.29
CA THR A 1063 -76.20 93.76 -39.61
C THR A 1063 -74.91 94.54 -39.85
N LYS A 1064 -73.78 94.05 -39.31
CA LYS A 1064 -72.44 94.65 -39.57
C LYS A 1064 -72.10 94.70 -41.07
N LYS A 1065 -72.57 93.71 -41.84
CA LYS A 1065 -72.41 93.63 -43.31
C LYS A 1065 -73.29 94.67 -44.03
N GLY A 1066 -74.55 94.82 -43.65
CA GLY A 1066 -75.45 95.83 -44.22
C GLY A 1066 -74.97 97.25 -43.97
N ARG A 1067 -74.50 97.57 -42.75
CA ARG A 1067 -73.88 98.86 -42.43
C ARG A 1067 -72.69 99.20 -43.34
N ILE A 1068 -71.81 98.23 -43.65
CA ILE A 1068 -70.69 98.43 -44.58
C ILE A 1068 -71.20 98.84 -45.98
N PHE A 1069 -72.25 98.21 -46.48
CA PHE A 1069 -72.81 98.53 -47.79
C PHE A 1069 -73.68 99.79 -47.81
N ASN A 1070 -74.26 100.21 -46.68
CA ASN A 1070 -75.02 101.46 -46.59
C ASN A 1070 -74.12 102.71 -46.55
N ARG A 1071 -72.88 102.60 -46.03
CA ARG A 1071 -71.83 103.65 -46.13
C ARG A 1071 -71.27 103.77 -47.55
N ARG A 1072 -72.12 104.23 -48.46
CA ARG A 1072 -71.88 104.27 -49.90
C ARG A 1072 -72.11 105.66 -50.50
N ALA A 1073 -71.66 105.83 -51.72
CA ALA A 1073 -72.29 106.77 -52.65
C ALA A 1073 -72.66 106.03 -53.94
N GLU A 1074 -73.74 106.48 -54.57
CA GLU A 1074 -74.19 106.09 -55.89
C GLU A 1074 -73.98 107.26 -56.84
N VAL A 1075 -73.62 106.97 -58.09
CA VAL A 1075 -73.59 107.98 -59.15
C VAL A 1075 -74.56 107.60 -60.24
N LEU A 1076 -75.45 108.55 -60.57
CA LEU A 1076 -76.49 108.45 -61.59
C LEU A 1076 -76.09 109.34 -62.78
N LEU A 1077 -76.01 108.75 -63.98
CA LEU A 1077 -75.79 109.51 -65.22
C LEU A 1077 -77.12 109.83 -65.90
N LYS A 1078 -77.32 111.10 -66.24
CA LYS A 1078 -78.48 111.58 -67.01
C LYS A 1078 -78.00 112.21 -68.32
N SER A 1079 -78.50 111.72 -69.45
CA SER A 1079 -78.33 112.29 -70.80
C SER A 1079 -79.70 112.39 -71.47
N ASN A 1080 -79.89 113.43 -72.29
CA ASN A 1080 -81.21 113.85 -72.77
C ASN A 1080 -81.50 113.44 -74.24
N ARG A 1081 -80.72 112.53 -74.85
CA ARG A 1081 -81.00 112.04 -76.23
C ARG A 1081 -81.03 110.51 -76.32
N ALA A 1082 -82.17 109.98 -76.80
CA ALA A 1082 -82.36 108.57 -77.05
C ALA A 1082 -81.91 108.19 -78.46
N HIS A 1083 -80.78 107.47 -78.58
CA HIS A 1083 -80.38 106.86 -79.84
C HIS A 1083 -81.12 105.53 -80.06
N LYS A 1084 -81.90 105.46 -81.15
CA LYS A 1084 -82.39 104.20 -81.74
C LYS A 1084 -81.37 103.69 -82.76
N THR A 1085 -80.99 102.43 -82.64
CA THR A 1085 -80.67 101.56 -83.78
C THR A 1085 -80.97 100.12 -83.38
N ASN A 1086 -81.42 99.30 -84.35
CA ASN A 1086 -81.68 97.88 -84.16
C ASN A 1086 -80.44 97.09 -84.59
N GLU A 1087 -80.04 96.11 -83.78
CA GLU A 1087 -79.68 94.74 -84.17
C GLU A 1087 -79.79 93.82 -82.93
#